data_AF-A0AAV9KQ91-F1
#
_entry.id   AF-A0AAV9KQ91-F1
#
_cell.length_a   1.000
_cell.length_b   1.000
_cell.length_c   1.000
_cell.angle_alpha   90.00
_cell.angle_beta   90.00
_cell.angle_gamma   90.00
#
_symmetry.space_group_name_H-M   'P 1'
#
loop_
_entity.id
_entity.type
_entity.pdbx_description
1 polymer ?
#
loop_
_entity_poly.entity_id
_entity_poly.type
_entity_poly.pdbx_seq_one_letter_code
_entity_poly.pdbx_strand_id
1 'polypeptide(L)'
;MKFGKEFKREMVPEWIEAYVDYTGLKQILQEIRRFKESKQPPTPATSLDQRLALYRNFSGLNLQGGVQNTGDIENQVIAVNTVPHENYRKFYKTKFLASPEGAENEIIFFDKLDHEFNKVNTFYKDKVDEVMREVTLLNKQMDALIALRIKVMDPGFNAFPSLQSLSLDINNSTPSRITSPLRMTVIDTDDMPVSPSFDPTYGRQVSMTNASYSKLPVNRNSLRENRDTDSQKTDPLEILDHVKIVNTFESPISTIRGVLSESKENDLSYKKEELKKVEHRLKLIFIEFYQKLRHLKHFSYMNLSAFSKILKKYEKITSRKAARSYLKMVDNSYLGSSEEVTSLLDRVETTFIKHFSQSNRREGMKILRPKHKREKHRITFMSGFFSGCSIALLVAVILLRDDRKLIDKDEGTSYLDKIVPLYSFYAYIVLHMLLYAANIYFWRNYKINYAFIFGFKQGTELSYREVFLLSNGLAMLVLAALLMHLHMNSRAEVYGTHIEYVPLGLIMVLLFITFCPFNIIYRSSRSFLIRCVFRCICAPLYKVTLPDFFLADQLTSQVEAIRSLEYYICYYTWIKPSHGHNTCQSHNVYNIFYFILAIIPYWFRFFQCVRRLFEEKDQAQAYNGLRYFLTILAVVIKTAYVLRKSLTWEVLVILSSLITTLFNTYWDIVVDWGLLRRKSKNKFLRDKLILHHKSVYFTAMVLDVLLRFAWLQLVLRFNVHSLRGSTVSSIFACLEVIRRGMWNFFRLENEHLNNVGKYRAFKSVPLPFAYHEEDDHKEE
;
A
#
# COMPACT_ATOMS: atom_id res chain seq x y z
N MET A 1 -27.29 -1.54 15.09
CA MET A 1 -26.85 -1.90 13.71
C MET A 1 -25.43 -1.40 13.34
N LYS A 2 -24.82 -0.48 14.10
CA LYS A 2 -23.58 0.22 13.71
C LYS A 2 -22.29 -0.60 13.83
N PHE A 3 -22.13 -1.40 14.91
CA PHE A 3 -20.86 -2.09 15.19
C PHE A 3 -20.40 -3.07 14.11
N GLY A 4 -21.29 -3.86 13.48
CA GLY A 4 -20.84 -4.82 12.45
C GLY A 4 -20.24 -4.14 11.20
N LYS A 5 -20.73 -2.94 10.86
CA LYS A 5 -20.17 -2.13 9.76
C LYS A 5 -18.86 -1.48 10.19
N GLU A 6 -18.82 -0.95 11.41
CA GLU A 6 -17.62 -0.37 12.03
C GLU A 6 -16.49 -1.40 12.16
N PHE A 7 -16.77 -2.60 12.68
CA PHE A 7 -15.82 -3.69 12.82
C PHE A 7 -15.15 -4.02 11.47
N LYS A 8 -15.93 -4.19 10.39
CA LYS A 8 -15.40 -4.39 9.03
C LYS A 8 -14.62 -3.18 8.50
N ARG A 9 -14.99 -1.96 8.91
CA ARG A 9 -14.32 -0.73 8.49
C ARG A 9 -12.95 -0.59 9.16
N GLU A 10 -12.82 -0.95 10.43
CA GLU A 10 -11.63 -0.77 11.25
C GLU A 10 -10.62 -1.95 11.15
N MET A 11 -10.96 -3.04 10.47
CA MET A 11 -10.03 -4.16 10.23
C MET A 11 -8.82 -3.76 9.40
N VAL A 12 -7.66 -4.27 9.79
CA VAL A 12 -6.45 -4.27 8.95
C VAL A 12 -6.67 -5.21 7.76
N PRO A 13 -6.61 -4.72 6.50
CA PRO A 13 -6.93 -5.51 5.31
C PRO A 13 -6.15 -6.83 5.21
N GLU A 14 -4.87 -6.79 5.54
CA GLU A 14 -3.97 -7.94 5.48
C GLU A 14 -4.23 -8.98 6.57
N TRP A 15 -4.99 -8.65 7.61
CA TRP A 15 -5.29 -9.53 8.75
C TRP A 15 -6.76 -9.93 8.84
N ILE A 16 -7.57 -9.64 7.82
CA ILE A 16 -9.04 -9.88 7.84
C ILE A 16 -9.39 -11.30 8.32
N GLU A 17 -8.63 -12.32 7.91
CA GLU A 17 -8.91 -13.72 8.26
C GLU A 17 -8.60 -14.07 9.72
N ALA A 18 -7.71 -13.30 10.35
CA ALA A 18 -7.35 -13.47 11.74
C ALA A 18 -8.37 -12.85 12.70
N TYR A 19 -9.23 -11.92 12.23
CA TYR A 19 -10.30 -11.35 13.04
C TYR A 19 -11.45 -12.36 13.26
N VAL A 20 -12.23 -12.12 14.31
CA VAL A 20 -13.47 -12.86 14.58
C VAL A 20 -14.43 -12.79 13.40
N ASP A 21 -14.99 -13.92 12.96
CA ASP A 21 -16.13 -13.99 12.04
C ASP A 21 -17.42 -13.55 12.73
N TYR A 22 -17.50 -12.26 13.02
CA TYR A 22 -18.64 -11.64 13.69
C TYR A 22 -19.92 -11.74 12.85
N THR A 23 -19.79 -11.87 11.52
CA THR A 23 -20.97 -12.00 10.64
C THR A 23 -21.54 -13.41 10.72
N GLY A 24 -20.69 -14.44 10.63
CA GLY A 24 -21.14 -15.82 10.75
C GLY A 24 -21.67 -16.15 12.16
N LEU A 25 -21.05 -15.64 13.23
CA LEU A 25 -21.61 -15.80 14.57
C LEU A 25 -22.99 -15.14 14.71
N LYS A 26 -23.21 -13.99 14.05
CA LYS A 26 -24.53 -13.35 14.01
C LYS A 26 -25.57 -14.15 13.23
N GLN A 27 -25.17 -14.88 12.20
CA GLN A 27 -26.09 -15.74 11.43
C GLN A 27 -26.60 -16.89 12.29
N ILE A 28 -25.71 -17.57 13.02
CA ILE A 28 -26.11 -18.64 13.96
C ILE A 28 -27.07 -18.09 15.04
N LEU A 29 -26.79 -16.90 15.59
CA LEU A 29 -27.71 -16.27 16.53
C LEU A 29 -29.09 -15.93 15.93
N GLN A 30 -29.17 -15.63 14.63
CA GLN A 30 -30.44 -15.42 13.94
C GLN A 30 -31.21 -16.73 13.78
N GLU A 31 -30.52 -17.84 13.54
CA GLU A 31 -31.12 -19.18 13.47
C GLU A 31 -31.68 -19.61 14.82
N ILE A 32 -30.92 -19.42 15.91
CA ILE A 32 -31.39 -19.65 17.29
C ILE A 32 -32.66 -18.83 17.56
N ARG A 33 -32.67 -17.55 17.15
CA ARG A 33 -33.83 -16.69 17.32
C ARG A 33 -35.05 -17.21 16.57
N ARG A 34 -34.90 -17.59 15.30
CA ARG A 34 -36.00 -18.13 14.47
C ARG A 34 -36.58 -19.42 15.05
N PHE A 35 -35.71 -20.30 15.55
CA PHE A 35 -36.12 -21.56 16.18
C PHE A 35 -36.92 -21.32 17.48
N LYS A 36 -36.53 -20.31 18.26
CA LYS A 36 -37.27 -19.91 19.46
C LYS A 36 -38.64 -19.30 19.11
N GLU A 37 -38.69 -18.46 18.07
CA GLU A 37 -39.94 -17.89 17.55
C GLU A 37 -40.87 -18.98 16.98
N SER A 38 -40.35 -20.03 16.34
CA SER A 38 -41.18 -21.13 15.81
C SER A 38 -41.75 -22.08 16.87
N LYS A 39 -41.18 -22.09 18.08
CA LYS A 39 -41.64 -22.91 19.21
C LYS A 39 -42.61 -22.20 20.15
N GLN A 40 -42.90 -20.91 19.93
CA GLN A 40 -43.89 -20.18 20.71
C GLN A 40 -45.32 -20.46 20.16
N PRO A 41 -46.30 -20.83 21.00
CA PRO A 41 -47.68 -21.00 20.54
C PRO A 41 -48.28 -19.66 20.09
N PRO A 42 -49.21 -19.64 19.11
CA PRO A 42 -49.85 -18.41 18.67
C PRO A 42 -50.75 -17.90 19.80
N THR A 43 -50.30 -16.87 20.50
CA THR A 43 -51.12 -16.13 21.48
C THR A 43 -51.47 -14.76 20.90
N PRO A 44 -52.73 -14.30 21.03
CA PRO A 44 -53.15 -13.03 20.48
C PRO A 44 -52.44 -11.87 21.18
N ALA A 45 -52.17 -10.82 20.41
CA ALA A 45 -51.29 -9.70 20.74
C ALA A 45 -51.45 -9.15 22.18
N THR A 46 -50.45 -9.36 23.03
CA THR A 46 -50.25 -8.60 24.26
C THR A 46 -49.68 -7.22 23.92
N SER A 47 -50.55 -6.33 23.48
CA SER A 47 -50.29 -4.88 23.38
C SER A 47 -50.17 -4.19 24.75
N LEU A 48 -50.33 -4.94 25.85
CA LEU A 48 -50.32 -4.43 27.22
C LEU A 48 -48.92 -4.46 27.87
N ASP A 49 -48.12 -5.51 27.64
CA ASP A 49 -46.79 -5.66 28.26
C ASP A 49 -45.77 -4.66 27.71
N GLN A 50 -45.93 -4.24 26.46
CA GLN A 50 -45.08 -3.22 25.84
C GLN A 50 -45.38 -1.81 26.37
N ARG A 51 -46.57 -1.58 26.94
CA ARG A 51 -46.99 -0.31 27.55
C ARG A 51 -46.51 -0.17 29.00
N LEU A 52 -46.42 -1.27 29.75
CA LEU A 52 -45.94 -1.25 31.14
C LEU A 52 -44.41 -1.12 31.26
N ALA A 53 -43.65 -1.56 30.26
CA ALA A 53 -42.19 -1.37 30.21
C ALA A 53 -41.76 0.10 30.06
N LEU A 54 -42.64 0.98 29.55
CA LEU A 54 -42.35 2.41 29.39
C LEU A 54 -42.56 3.22 30.68
N TYR A 55 -43.33 2.72 31.65
CA TYR A 55 -43.63 3.43 32.90
C TYR A 55 -42.71 3.07 34.09
N ARG A 56 -41.80 2.10 33.94
CA ARG A 56 -40.92 1.61 35.03
C ARG A 56 -39.52 2.25 35.04
N ASN A 57 -39.36 3.44 34.46
CA ASN A 57 -38.05 4.09 34.29
C ASN A 57 -37.63 5.06 35.42
N PHE A 58 -38.31 5.11 36.56
CA PHE A 58 -38.01 6.09 37.63
C PHE A 58 -38.01 5.57 39.08
N SER A 59 -37.65 4.31 39.33
CA SER A 59 -37.57 3.77 40.71
C SER A 59 -36.17 3.28 41.11
N GLY A 60 -35.11 3.87 40.56
CA GLY A 60 -33.71 3.51 40.83
C GLY A 60 -32.90 4.54 41.62
N LEU A 61 -33.55 5.35 42.47
CA LEU A 61 -32.91 6.45 43.22
C LEU A 61 -32.69 6.17 44.71
N ASN A 62 -32.53 4.90 45.12
CA ASN A 62 -32.06 4.60 46.48
C ASN A 62 -30.90 3.61 46.46
N LEU A 63 -29.72 4.16 46.77
CA LEU A 63 -28.46 3.48 47.05
C LEU A 63 -28.44 3.10 48.54
N GLN A 64 -28.48 1.81 48.84
CA GLN A 64 -27.99 1.17 50.08
C GLN A 64 -27.63 -0.25 49.63
N GLY A 65 -26.53 -0.89 49.99
CA GLY A 65 -25.50 -0.76 51.00
C GLY A 65 -24.84 -2.15 50.99
N GLY A 66 -23.52 -2.24 51.08
CA GLY A 66 -22.76 -3.42 50.68
C GLY A 66 -23.14 -4.73 51.38
N VAL A 67 -23.10 -5.82 50.62
CA VAL A 67 -22.98 -7.19 51.13
C VAL A 67 -21.96 -7.92 50.26
N GLN A 68 -20.80 -8.24 50.84
CA GLN A 68 -19.95 -9.34 50.38
C GLN A 68 -20.80 -10.62 50.42
N ASN A 69 -20.83 -11.43 49.36
CA ASN A 69 -21.06 -12.86 49.50
C ASN A 69 -20.66 -13.65 48.24
N THR A 70 -19.76 -14.60 48.49
CA THR A 70 -19.71 -16.00 48.02
C THR A 70 -20.50 -16.40 46.76
N GLY A 71 -19.78 -17.07 45.86
CA GLY A 71 -20.21 -17.58 44.54
C GLY A 71 -21.66 -18.01 44.35
N ASP A 72 -22.35 -17.27 43.48
CA ASP A 72 -23.50 -17.76 42.70
C ASP A 72 -23.02 -18.85 41.71
N ILE A 73 -22.97 -20.09 42.18
CA ILE A 73 -22.70 -21.28 41.34
C ILE A 73 -23.98 -21.71 40.61
N GLU A 74 -25.17 -21.37 41.14
CA GLU A 74 -26.46 -21.88 40.66
C GLU A 74 -26.97 -21.28 39.33
N ASN A 75 -26.33 -20.23 38.80
CA ASN A 75 -26.77 -19.55 37.56
C ASN A 75 -25.80 -19.70 36.37
N GLN A 76 -24.79 -20.57 36.46
CA GLN A 76 -23.82 -20.76 35.37
C GLN A 76 -24.33 -21.78 34.34
N VAL A 77 -24.63 -21.29 33.13
CA VAL A 77 -25.13 -22.12 32.01
C VAL A 77 -23.99 -22.83 31.27
N ILE A 78 -22.76 -22.30 31.36
CA ILE A 78 -21.58 -22.78 30.65
C ILE A 78 -20.35 -22.89 31.57
N ALA A 79 -19.51 -23.88 31.32
CA ALA A 79 -18.16 -24.02 31.86
C ALA A 79 -17.15 -24.03 30.71
N VAL A 80 -16.13 -23.17 30.78
CA VAL A 80 -15.06 -23.15 29.76
C VAL A 80 -13.84 -23.87 30.30
N ASN A 81 -13.46 -24.95 29.65
CA ASN A 81 -12.29 -25.76 30.00
C ASN A 81 -11.10 -25.41 29.13
N THR A 82 -9.90 -25.54 29.69
CA THR A 82 -8.65 -25.49 28.92
C THR A 82 -8.23 -26.89 28.52
N VAL A 83 -8.09 -27.13 27.21
CA VAL A 83 -7.56 -28.36 26.65
C VAL A 83 -6.11 -28.12 26.22
N PRO A 84 -5.13 -28.94 26.66
CA PRO A 84 -3.79 -28.90 26.13
C PRO A 84 -3.81 -29.33 24.66
N HIS A 85 -3.22 -28.54 23.78
CA HIS A 85 -3.02 -28.90 22.37
C HIS A 85 -1.52 -28.98 22.07
N GLU A 86 -1.13 -29.80 21.09
CA GLU A 86 0.24 -29.95 20.60
C GLU A 86 0.97 -28.59 20.51
N ASN A 87 2.20 -28.52 21.03
CA ASN A 87 3.03 -27.33 21.29
C ASN A 87 2.74 -26.51 22.58
N TYR A 88 2.27 -27.13 23.67
CA TYR A 88 2.03 -26.45 24.97
C TYR A 88 1.04 -25.27 24.90
N ARG A 89 0.19 -25.20 23.86
CA ARG A 89 -0.81 -24.14 23.67
C ARG A 89 -2.09 -24.51 24.42
N LYS A 90 -2.63 -23.57 25.20
CA LYS A 90 -3.93 -23.72 25.89
C LYS A 90 -5.05 -23.37 24.90
N PHE A 91 -5.85 -24.36 24.53
CA PHE A 91 -7.08 -24.16 23.76
C PHE A 91 -8.27 -24.08 24.71
N TYR A 92 -9.21 -23.21 24.43
CA TYR A 92 -10.40 -23.02 25.25
C TYR A 92 -11.59 -23.72 24.58
N LYS A 93 -12.34 -24.51 25.36
CA LYS A 93 -13.53 -25.23 24.91
C LYS A 93 -14.65 -25.13 25.93
N THR A 94 -15.81 -24.70 25.48
CA THR A 94 -17.03 -24.52 26.27
C THR A 94 -17.79 -25.83 26.37
N LYS A 95 -18.21 -26.17 27.59
CA LYS A 95 -19.16 -27.24 27.89
C LYS A 95 -20.40 -26.62 28.53
N PHE A 96 -21.58 -27.06 28.11
CA PHE A 96 -22.82 -26.67 28.76
C PHE A 96 -23.02 -27.47 30.06
N LEU A 97 -23.43 -26.79 31.12
CA LEU A 97 -23.61 -27.39 32.45
C LEU A 97 -25.01 -27.99 32.66
N ALA A 98 -25.97 -27.66 31.80
CA ALA A 98 -27.30 -28.25 31.78
C ALA A 98 -27.65 -28.69 30.35
N SER A 99 -28.32 -29.85 30.18
CA SER A 99 -28.79 -30.38 28.90
C SER A 99 -30.17 -29.80 28.58
N PRO A 100 -30.31 -28.87 27.63
CA PRO A 100 -31.58 -28.24 27.31
C PRO A 100 -32.15 -28.75 25.98
N GLU A 101 -33.43 -29.08 25.98
CA GLU A 101 -34.20 -29.25 24.75
C GLU A 101 -34.00 -28.05 23.80
N GLY A 102 -33.46 -28.29 22.60
CA GLY A 102 -33.16 -27.24 21.61
C GLY A 102 -31.74 -26.65 21.62
N ALA A 103 -30.80 -27.24 22.37
CA ALA A 103 -29.44 -26.71 22.53
C ALA A 103 -28.45 -27.00 21.39
N GLU A 104 -28.82 -27.76 20.37
CA GLU A 104 -27.93 -28.10 19.26
C GLU A 104 -27.39 -26.83 18.55
N ASN A 105 -28.28 -25.87 18.28
CA ASN A 105 -27.89 -24.58 17.69
C ASN A 105 -27.02 -23.71 18.63
N GLU A 106 -27.22 -23.82 19.95
CA GLU A 106 -26.40 -23.12 20.94
C GLU A 106 -25.01 -23.75 21.08
N ILE A 107 -24.90 -25.08 20.99
CA ILE A 107 -23.63 -25.80 20.95
C ILE A 107 -22.83 -25.37 19.72
N ILE A 108 -23.46 -25.36 18.54
CA ILE A 108 -22.84 -24.86 17.30
C ILE A 108 -22.34 -23.43 17.45
N PHE A 109 -23.10 -22.56 18.15
CA PHE A 109 -22.66 -21.20 18.42
C PHE A 109 -21.39 -21.14 19.27
N PHE A 110 -21.33 -21.86 20.40
CA PHE A 110 -20.16 -21.84 21.28
C PHE A 110 -18.96 -22.58 20.69
N ASP A 111 -19.16 -23.67 19.94
CA ASP A 111 -18.08 -24.34 19.21
C ASP A 111 -17.44 -23.39 18.19
N LYS A 112 -18.26 -22.64 17.43
CA LYS A 112 -17.74 -21.62 16.52
C LYS A 112 -17.10 -20.46 17.29
N LEU A 113 -17.68 -20.03 18.41
CA LEU A 113 -17.13 -18.95 19.23
C LEU A 113 -15.73 -19.30 19.77
N ASP A 114 -15.56 -20.53 20.26
CA ASP A 114 -14.29 -21.05 20.76
C ASP A 114 -13.27 -21.23 19.65
N HIS A 115 -13.68 -21.72 18.49
CA HIS A 115 -12.81 -21.77 17.31
C HIS A 115 -12.29 -20.38 16.95
N GLU A 116 -13.19 -19.39 16.87
CA GLU A 116 -12.85 -18.00 16.57
C GLU A 116 -11.97 -17.37 17.65
N PHE A 117 -12.22 -17.67 18.92
CA PHE A 117 -11.40 -17.20 20.03
C PHE A 117 -9.98 -17.78 20.01
N ASN A 118 -9.85 -19.09 19.85
CA ASN A 118 -8.55 -19.75 19.77
C ASN A 118 -7.75 -19.25 18.57
N LYS A 119 -8.41 -19.04 17.41
CA LYS A 119 -7.79 -18.46 16.21
C LYS A 119 -7.22 -17.07 16.49
N VAL A 120 -8.02 -16.16 17.06
CA VAL A 120 -7.61 -14.78 17.35
C VAL A 120 -6.50 -14.75 18.41
N ASN A 121 -6.65 -15.49 19.50
CA ASN A 121 -5.69 -15.52 20.60
C ASN A 121 -4.34 -16.09 20.14
N THR A 122 -4.37 -17.13 19.30
CA THR A 122 -3.16 -17.73 18.72
C THR A 122 -2.45 -16.76 17.78
N PHE A 123 -3.18 -16.15 16.83
CA PHE A 123 -2.61 -15.18 15.92
C PHE A 123 -2.01 -13.97 16.66
N TYR A 124 -2.71 -13.46 17.68
CA TYR A 124 -2.21 -12.34 18.48
C TYR A 124 -0.91 -12.72 19.19
N LYS A 125 -0.86 -13.89 19.84
CA LYS A 125 0.36 -14.38 20.51
C LYS A 125 1.53 -14.53 19.53
N ASP A 126 1.32 -15.21 18.41
CA ASP A 126 2.36 -15.41 17.39
C ASP A 126 2.91 -14.07 16.87
N LYS A 127 2.05 -13.07 16.71
CA LYS A 127 2.46 -11.71 16.32
C LYS A 127 3.19 -10.97 17.42
N VAL A 128 2.78 -11.08 18.69
CA VAL A 128 3.54 -10.49 19.81
C VAL A 128 4.93 -11.12 19.88
N ASP A 129 5.05 -12.45 19.76
CA ASP A 129 6.34 -13.15 19.77
C ASP A 129 7.24 -12.73 18.59
N GLU A 130 6.68 -12.51 17.41
CA GLU A 130 7.39 -11.93 16.26
C GLU A 130 7.93 -10.52 16.58
N VAL A 131 7.09 -9.66 17.18
CA VAL A 131 7.47 -8.28 17.47
C VAL A 131 8.50 -8.23 18.61
N MET A 132 8.42 -9.14 19.59
CA MET A 132 9.41 -9.27 20.66
C MET A 132 10.79 -9.70 20.14
N ARG A 133 10.85 -10.58 19.13
CA ARG A 133 12.11 -10.90 18.42
C ARG A 133 12.66 -9.70 17.64
N GLU A 134 11.80 -8.87 17.07
CA GLU A 134 12.23 -7.62 16.44
C GLU A 134 12.78 -6.60 17.46
N VAL A 135 12.26 -6.59 18.71
CA VAL A 135 12.81 -5.73 19.79
C VAL A 135 14.26 -6.10 20.11
N THR A 136 14.56 -7.39 20.27
CA THR A 136 15.93 -7.80 20.62
C THR A 136 16.92 -7.38 19.53
N LEU A 137 16.51 -7.50 18.27
CA LEU A 137 17.28 -7.03 17.13
C LEU A 137 17.40 -5.49 17.10
N LEU A 138 16.31 -4.77 17.36
CA LEU A 138 16.32 -3.30 17.44
C LEU A 138 17.22 -2.78 18.55
N ASN A 139 17.25 -3.45 19.71
CA ASN A 139 18.16 -3.11 20.80
C ASN A 139 19.62 -3.25 20.36
N LYS A 140 19.98 -4.39 19.75
CA LYS A 140 21.32 -4.58 19.16
C LYS A 140 21.68 -3.45 18.17
N GLN A 141 20.75 -3.06 17.30
CA GLN A 141 21.00 -1.97 16.35
C GLN A 141 21.16 -0.61 17.05
N MET A 142 20.47 -0.40 18.17
CA MET A 142 20.56 0.82 18.97
C MET A 142 21.90 0.89 19.72
N ASP A 143 22.37 -0.23 20.27
CA ASP A 143 23.67 -0.34 20.92
C ASP A 143 24.80 -0.02 19.94
N ALA A 144 24.75 -0.60 18.74
CA ALA A 144 25.69 -0.30 17.66
C ALA A 144 25.63 1.18 17.21
N LEU A 145 24.43 1.81 17.19
CA LEU A 145 24.30 3.24 16.91
C LEU A 145 24.95 4.09 18.01
N ILE A 146 24.78 3.73 19.28
CA ILE A 146 25.36 4.46 20.41
C ILE A 146 26.89 4.35 20.36
N ALA A 147 27.43 3.14 20.13
CA ALA A 147 28.85 2.93 19.93
C ALA A 147 29.40 3.77 18.77
N LEU A 148 28.70 3.77 17.63
CA LEU A 148 29.07 4.57 16.46
C LEU A 148 29.05 6.08 16.77
N ARG A 149 28.06 6.56 17.53
CA ARG A 149 28.01 7.97 17.96
C ARG A 149 29.21 8.33 18.83
N ILE A 150 29.58 7.48 19.79
CA ILE A 150 30.73 7.71 20.68
C ILE A 150 32.01 7.80 19.84
N LYS A 151 32.26 6.80 18.98
CA LYS A 151 33.47 6.76 18.12
C LYS A 151 33.59 7.97 17.19
N VAL A 152 32.47 8.49 16.68
CA VAL A 152 32.46 9.65 15.75
C VAL A 152 32.50 11.00 16.48
N MET A 153 31.95 11.09 17.69
CA MET A 153 31.86 12.35 18.44
C MET A 153 33.04 12.59 19.39
N ASP A 154 33.71 11.53 19.86
CA ASP A 154 34.87 11.66 20.75
C ASP A 154 35.85 10.46 20.64
N PRO A 155 36.88 10.53 19.78
CA PRO A 155 37.79 9.42 19.53
C PRO A 155 38.73 9.06 20.71
N GLY A 156 38.67 9.80 21.83
CA GLY A 156 39.50 9.58 23.02
C GLY A 156 38.74 9.33 24.33
N PHE A 157 37.42 9.14 24.31
CA PHE A 157 36.59 9.07 25.52
C PHE A 157 36.37 7.63 26.00
N ASN A 158 37.01 7.24 27.11
CA ASN A 158 36.71 5.99 27.82
C ASN A 158 35.35 6.09 28.54
N ALA A 159 34.28 5.73 27.83
CA ALA A 159 32.89 5.94 28.24
C ALA A 159 32.32 4.90 29.23
N PHE A 160 33.16 4.19 29.99
CA PHE A 160 32.74 3.18 30.97
C PHE A 160 31.70 3.66 32.00
N PRO A 161 31.79 4.90 32.57
CA PRO A 161 30.83 5.35 33.57
C PRO A 161 29.48 5.82 32.99
N SER A 162 29.49 6.45 31.81
CA SER A 162 28.29 7.03 31.16
C SER A 162 27.43 5.99 30.43
N LEU A 163 28.06 4.91 29.92
CA LEU A 163 27.35 3.78 29.32
C LEU A 163 26.58 2.97 30.37
N GLN A 164 27.07 2.92 31.61
CA GLN A 164 26.38 2.22 32.69
C GLN A 164 25.06 2.92 33.04
N SER A 165 25.03 4.25 33.10
CA SER A 165 23.76 4.98 33.32
C SER A 165 22.81 4.90 32.12
N LEU A 166 23.32 4.96 30.88
CA LEU A 166 22.48 4.92 29.68
C LEU A 166 21.89 3.53 29.38
N SER A 167 22.63 2.45 29.64
CA SER A 167 22.18 1.06 29.45
C SER A 167 21.32 0.55 30.62
N LEU A 168 21.63 0.93 31.87
CA LEU A 168 20.81 0.58 33.03
C LEU A 168 19.45 1.28 33.00
N ASP A 169 19.37 2.54 32.51
CA ASP A 169 18.09 3.25 32.37
C ASP A 169 17.17 2.61 31.31
N ILE A 170 17.73 1.96 30.29
CA ILE A 170 16.96 1.24 29.24
C ILE A 170 16.38 -0.07 29.77
N ASN A 171 17.07 -0.70 30.72
CA ASN A 171 16.62 -1.94 31.36
C ASN A 171 15.71 -1.69 32.59
N ASN A 172 15.84 -0.53 33.26
CA ASN A 172 15.16 -0.24 34.54
C ASN A 172 14.09 0.87 34.49
N SER A 173 13.67 1.37 33.31
CA SER A 173 12.55 2.32 33.23
C SER A 173 11.20 1.63 33.54
N THR A 174 10.95 1.39 34.83
CA THR A 174 9.63 1.07 35.37
C THR A 174 8.83 2.37 35.51
N PRO A 175 7.56 2.42 35.12
CA PRO A 175 6.73 3.59 35.39
C PRO A 175 6.54 3.68 36.91
N SER A 176 6.88 4.83 37.49
CA SER A 176 6.51 5.18 38.85
C SER A 176 5.00 4.96 39.03
N ARG A 177 4.64 4.12 40.01
CA ARG A 177 3.28 3.86 40.47
C ARG A 177 2.59 5.20 40.76
N ILE A 178 1.80 5.70 39.81
CA ILE A 178 0.77 6.69 40.09
C ILE A 178 -0.43 5.87 40.56
N THR A 179 -0.86 6.16 41.78
CA THR A 179 -2.06 5.61 42.41
C THR A 179 -3.23 5.64 41.42
N SER A 180 -3.77 4.46 41.15
CA SER A 180 -4.91 4.24 40.27
C SER A 180 -6.17 4.92 40.82
N PRO A 181 -6.93 5.69 40.02
CA PRO A 181 -8.35 5.84 40.25
C PRO A 181 -9.07 4.62 39.68
N LEU A 182 -9.70 3.88 40.59
CA LEU A 182 -10.91 3.06 40.47
C LEU A 182 -11.23 2.35 39.12
N ARG A 183 -11.28 1.01 39.21
CA ARG A 183 -12.15 0.05 38.49
C ARG A 183 -13.09 0.66 37.43
N MET A 184 -12.90 0.27 36.18
CA MET A 184 -13.85 0.55 35.11
C MET A 184 -15.06 -0.38 35.22
N THR A 185 -16.13 0.12 35.82
CA THR A 185 -17.50 -0.29 35.51
C THR A 185 -17.85 0.21 34.11
N VAL A 186 -18.43 -0.67 33.29
CA VAL A 186 -18.97 -0.31 31.97
C VAL A 186 -20.16 0.61 32.20
N ILE A 187 -19.94 1.91 32.08
CA ILE A 187 -20.99 2.92 31.97
C ILE A 187 -21.27 3.10 30.48
N ASP A 188 -22.55 2.98 30.10
CA ASP A 188 -23.06 3.42 28.81
C ASP A 188 -22.84 4.93 28.68
N THR A 189 -21.96 5.32 27.75
CA THR A 189 -22.00 6.64 27.13
C THR A 189 -21.91 6.43 25.63
N ASP A 190 -23.03 6.71 24.95
CA ASP A 190 -23.02 7.10 23.54
C ASP A 190 -22.12 8.36 23.39
N ASP A 191 -21.47 8.44 22.23
CA ASP A 191 -20.54 9.48 21.76
C ASP A 191 -19.07 9.40 22.22
N MET A 192 -18.23 8.83 21.34
CA MET A 192 -16.85 9.29 21.19
C MET A 192 -16.83 10.60 20.40
N PRO A 193 -16.10 11.64 20.85
CA PRO A 193 -16.03 12.90 20.13
C PRO A 193 -15.22 12.76 18.84
N VAL A 194 -15.89 13.04 17.73
CA VAL A 194 -15.29 13.59 16.52
C VAL A 194 -14.53 14.85 16.95
N SER A 195 -13.22 14.90 16.74
CA SER A 195 -12.40 16.05 17.13
C SER A 195 -12.86 17.34 16.44
N PRO A 196 -13.31 18.38 17.17
CA PRO A 196 -13.29 19.74 16.68
C PRO A 196 -12.02 20.45 17.21
N SER A 197 -11.47 21.28 16.35
CA SER A 197 -10.43 22.27 16.64
C SER A 197 -10.88 23.27 17.71
N PHE A 198 -10.06 23.53 18.74
CA PHE A 198 -10.07 24.80 19.47
C PHE A 198 -8.67 25.11 20.05
N ASP A 199 -8.21 26.34 19.76
CA ASP A 199 -7.11 27.08 20.41
C ASP A 199 -7.47 27.37 21.88
N PRO A 200 -6.49 27.56 22.79
CA PRO A 200 -6.14 28.94 23.12
C PRO A 200 -4.69 29.21 23.54
N THR A 201 -4.23 30.38 23.10
CA THR A 201 -3.27 31.28 23.74
C THR A 201 -3.65 31.54 25.21
N TYR A 202 -2.71 31.42 26.15
CA TYR A 202 -2.45 32.33 27.28
C TYR A 202 -1.42 31.69 28.24
N GLY A 203 -0.36 32.44 28.54
CA GLY A 203 0.69 32.03 29.47
C GLY A 203 0.33 32.24 30.94
N ARG A 204 0.94 31.45 31.82
CA ARG A 204 1.24 31.87 33.19
C ARG A 204 2.37 31.04 33.80
N GLN A 205 3.38 31.75 34.29
CA GLN A 205 4.50 31.27 35.11
C GLN A 205 4.01 30.64 36.42
N VAL A 206 4.68 29.59 36.90
CA VAL A 206 4.84 29.33 38.35
C VAL A 206 6.22 28.72 38.60
N SER A 207 6.79 29.20 39.70
CA SER A 207 8.18 29.18 40.15
C SER A 207 8.71 27.85 40.68
N MET A 208 10.05 27.77 40.66
CA MET A 208 10.88 26.82 41.41
C MET A 208 10.69 26.96 42.93
N THR A 209 10.68 25.84 43.64
CA THR A 209 11.16 25.74 45.02
C THR A 209 12.03 24.50 45.18
N ASN A 210 13.27 24.73 45.61
CA ASN A 210 14.24 23.74 46.03
C ASN A 210 13.86 23.20 47.42
N ALA A 211 14.00 21.88 47.62
CA ALA A 211 14.16 21.31 48.95
C ALA A 211 15.14 20.13 48.88
N SER A 212 16.35 20.39 49.39
CA SER A 212 17.42 19.45 49.73
C SER A 212 17.02 18.55 50.90
N TYR A 213 17.46 17.28 50.94
CA TYR A 213 17.92 16.64 52.19
C TYR A 213 18.84 15.43 51.95
N SER A 214 20.07 15.57 52.46
CA SER A 214 20.97 14.63 53.15
C SER A 214 20.98 13.12 52.85
N LYS A 215 22.15 12.63 52.42
CA LYS A 215 22.65 11.24 52.53
C LYS A 215 23.19 10.97 53.94
N LEU A 216 22.98 9.76 54.48
CA LEU A 216 23.93 8.93 55.26
C LEU A 216 23.23 7.62 55.74
N PRO A 217 23.96 6.56 56.16
CA PRO A 217 24.12 5.33 55.37
C PRO A 217 23.55 4.09 56.06
N VAL A 218 23.37 2.98 55.33
CA VAL A 218 23.18 1.65 55.95
C VAL A 218 24.13 0.62 55.36
N ASN A 219 24.74 -0.08 56.30
CA ASN A 219 25.91 -0.93 56.24
C ASN A 219 25.63 -2.26 55.50
N ARG A 220 26.62 -2.70 54.73
CA ARG A 220 26.69 -4.04 54.13
C ARG A 220 27.01 -5.05 55.23
N ASN A 221 26.24 -6.12 55.32
CA ASN A 221 26.70 -7.52 55.31
C ASN A 221 25.61 -8.45 55.84
N SER A 222 25.05 -9.28 54.97
CA SER A 222 25.14 -10.75 55.08
C SER A 222 24.23 -11.44 54.06
N LEU A 223 24.76 -12.54 53.51
CA LEU A 223 24.09 -13.64 52.83
C LEU A 223 23.96 -13.54 51.30
N ARG A 224 25.06 -14.00 50.69
CA ARG A 224 25.13 -14.68 49.39
C ARG A 224 24.12 -15.83 49.34
N GLU A 225 23.37 -15.92 48.25
CA GLU A 225 22.97 -17.21 47.69
C GLU A 225 22.93 -17.13 46.17
N ASN A 226 23.46 -18.17 45.55
CA ASN A 226 23.95 -18.26 44.17
C ASN A 226 22.85 -18.10 43.12
N ARG A 227 23.14 -17.30 42.07
CA ARG A 227 22.84 -17.65 40.67
C ARG A 227 23.94 -17.11 39.77
N ASP A 228 24.90 -17.98 39.48
CA ASP A 228 25.76 -17.87 38.31
C ASP A 228 24.91 -18.06 37.05
N THR A 229 24.76 -17.00 36.27
CA THR A 229 24.72 -17.11 34.81
C THR A 229 25.61 -16.02 34.26
N ASP A 230 26.73 -16.48 33.73
CA ASP A 230 27.79 -15.74 33.09
C ASP A 230 27.21 -14.85 31.98
N SER A 231 27.34 -13.53 32.13
CA SER A 231 27.11 -12.57 31.05
C SER A 231 28.39 -11.77 30.92
N GLN A 232 29.28 -12.25 30.04
CA GLN A 232 30.40 -11.47 29.53
C GLN A 232 29.84 -10.13 29.01
N LYS A 233 30.13 -9.05 29.74
CA LYS A 233 29.90 -7.68 29.30
C LYS A 233 31.04 -7.29 28.38
N THR A 234 30.86 -7.49 27.08
CA THR A 234 31.73 -6.98 26.01
C THR A 234 31.77 -5.45 26.02
N ASP A 235 32.93 -4.87 25.73
CA ASP A 235 33.12 -3.41 25.67
C ASP A 235 32.24 -2.84 24.53
N PRO A 236 31.45 -1.76 24.74
CA PRO A 236 30.59 -1.21 23.70
C PRO A 236 31.32 -0.80 22.41
N LEU A 237 32.64 -0.58 22.46
CA LEU A 237 33.47 -0.34 21.28
C LEU A 237 33.81 -1.64 20.51
N GLU A 238 33.94 -2.80 21.17
CA GLU A 238 34.16 -4.11 20.53
C GLU A 238 32.95 -4.53 19.67
N ILE A 239 31.75 -4.06 19.99
CA ILE A 239 30.55 -4.29 19.17
C ILE A 239 30.76 -3.77 17.74
N LEU A 240 31.52 -2.68 17.55
CA LEU A 240 31.78 -2.13 16.22
C LEU A 240 32.75 -2.99 15.39
N ASP A 241 33.52 -3.87 16.03
CA ASP A 241 34.47 -4.75 15.35
C ASP A 241 33.76 -5.99 14.77
N HIS A 242 32.61 -6.38 15.36
CA HIS A 242 31.75 -7.47 14.87
C HIS A 242 30.58 -7.00 14.00
N VAL A 243 30.53 -5.71 13.67
CA VAL A 243 29.38 -5.09 12.98
C VAL A 243 29.78 -4.44 11.67
N LYS A 244 29.14 -4.88 10.59
CA LYS A 244 29.29 -4.29 9.26
C LYS A 244 28.14 -3.32 8.96
N ILE A 245 28.46 -2.09 8.57
CA ILE A 245 27.46 -1.14 8.06
C ILE A 245 27.04 -1.60 6.66
N VAL A 246 25.78 -2.00 6.52
CA VAL A 246 25.24 -2.45 5.23
C VAL A 246 24.88 -1.22 4.40
N ASN A 247 25.71 -0.86 3.42
CA ASN A 247 25.38 0.19 2.45
C ASN A 247 24.54 -0.39 1.30
N THR A 248 23.22 -0.48 1.50
CA THR A 248 22.25 -0.97 0.49
C THR A 248 21.98 -0.01 -0.68
N PHE A 249 22.62 1.17 -0.71
CA PHE A 249 22.64 1.97 -1.94
C PHE A 249 23.71 1.38 -2.87
N GLU A 250 23.30 0.37 -3.65
CA GLU A 250 24.02 -0.02 -4.86
C GLU A 250 24.17 1.24 -5.73
N SER A 251 25.36 1.84 -5.72
CA SER A 251 25.76 2.78 -6.75
C SER A 251 26.07 1.98 -8.03
N PRO A 252 25.92 2.58 -9.23
CA PRO A 252 26.34 1.93 -10.48
C PRO A 252 27.75 1.34 -10.41
N ILE A 253 28.63 2.04 -9.70
CA ILE A 253 30.05 1.71 -9.56
C ILE A 253 30.25 0.48 -8.67
N SER A 254 29.47 0.32 -7.58
CA SER A 254 29.56 -0.86 -6.72
C SER A 254 29.04 -2.14 -7.39
N THR A 255 28.03 -2.01 -8.28
CA THR A 255 27.48 -3.13 -9.05
C THR A 255 28.44 -3.60 -10.14
N ILE A 256 29.08 -2.67 -10.85
CA ILE A 256 30.10 -2.98 -11.86
C ILE A 256 31.35 -3.58 -11.18
N ARG A 257 31.75 -3.06 -10.03
CA ARG A 257 32.90 -3.55 -9.25
C ARG A 257 32.68 -4.95 -8.66
N GLY A 258 31.46 -5.28 -8.26
CA GLY A 258 31.09 -6.62 -7.78
C GLY A 258 31.02 -7.69 -8.88
N VAL A 259 30.89 -7.30 -10.15
CA VAL A 259 30.93 -8.21 -11.32
C VAL A 259 32.35 -8.40 -11.85
N LEU A 260 33.27 -7.45 -11.61
CA LEU A 260 34.62 -7.43 -12.20
C LEU A 260 35.78 -7.67 -11.22
N SER A 261 35.54 -7.76 -9.91
CA SER A 261 36.64 -7.93 -8.94
C SER A 261 36.20 -8.54 -7.61
N GLU A 262 37.01 -9.46 -7.08
CA GLU A 262 36.95 -9.98 -5.71
C GLU A 262 36.92 -8.85 -4.68
N SER A 263 36.21 -9.11 -3.60
CA SER A 263 35.93 -8.23 -2.47
C SER A 263 37.22 -7.70 -1.83
N LYS A 264 37.61 -6.48 -2.15
CA LYS A 264 38.42 -5.69 -1.20
C LYS A 264 37.49 -5.15 -0.10
N GLU A 265 37.73 -5.64 1.11
CA GLU A 265 37.21 -5.15 2.37
C GLU A 265 37.39 -3.63 2.41
N ASN A 266 36.26 -2.91 2.49
CA ASN A 266 36.32 -1.50 2.84
C ASN A 266 36.35 -1.43 4.36
N ASP A 267 37.54 -1.16 4.91
CA ASP A 267 37.69 -0.71 6.30
C ASP A 267 36.68 0.39 6.61
N LEU A 268 36.08 0.29 7.80
CA LEU A 268 35.08 1.22 8.33
C LEU A 268 35.67 2.63 8.44
N SER A 269 35.57 3.43 7.38
CA SER A 269 35.81 4.87 7.42
C SER A 269 34.63 5.54 8.13
N TYR A 270 34.60 5.52 9.46
CA TYR A 270 33.56 6.10 10.33
C TYR A 270 33.38 7.62 10.11
N LYS A 271 32.68 8.00 9.04
CA LYS A 271 32.42 9.41 8.67
C LYS A 271 31.10 9.88 9.28
N LYS A 272 31.04 11.17 9.63
CA LYS A 272 29.83 11.84 10.13
C LYS A 272 28.64 11.73 9.18
N GLU A 273 28.86 11.60 7.86
CA GLU A 273 27.79 11.34 6.89
C GLU A 273 27.18 9.95 7.01
N GLU A 274 27.98 8.92 7.32
CA GLU A 274 27.50 7.56 7.50
C GLU A 274 26.65 7.44 8.76
N LEU A 275 27.08 8.06 9.86
CA LEU A 275 26.27 8.18 11.08
C LEU A 275 24.90 8.81 10.79
N LYS A 276 24.85 9.94 10.06
CA LYS A 276 23.58 10.58 9.66
C LYS A 276 22.68 9.64 8.83
N LYS A 277 23.27 8.84 7.93
CA LYS A 277 22.52 7.87 7.11
C LYS A 277 21.95 6.74 7.98
N VAL A 278 22.74 6.19 8.89
CA VAL A 278 22.33 5.15 9.84
C VAL A 278 21.20 5.66 10.74
N GLU A 279 21.37 6.84 11.34
CA GLU A 279 20.34 7.47 12.16
C GLU A 279 19.03 7.66 11.40
N HIS A 280 19.09 8.14 10.16
CA HIS A 280 17.89 8.31 9.34
C HIS A 280 17.19 6.97 9.06
N ARG A 281 17.94 5.88 8.82
CA ARG A 281 17.37 4.55 8.63
C ARG A 281 16.73 4.02 9.90
N LEU A 282 17.38 4.14 11.05
CA LEU A 282 16.81 3.72 12.32
C LEU A 282 15.55 4.51 12.66
N LYS A 283 15.51 5.83 12.39
CA LYS A 283 14.26 6.61 12.53
C LYS A 283 13.12 5.98 11.73
N LEU A 284 13.35 5.56 10.49
CA LEU A 284 12.33 4.90 9.67
C LEU A 284 11.92 3.54 10.23
N ILE A 285 12.88 2.72 10.69
CA ILE A 285 12.60 1.40 11.29
C ILE A 285 11.73 1.56 12.54
N PHE A 286 12.07 2.49 13.43
CA PHE A 286 11.29 2.76 14.65
C PHE A 286 9.88 3.25 14.34
N ILE A 287 9.68 4.08 13.30
CA ILE A 287 8.35 4.52 12.88
C ILE A 287 7.49 3.33 12.40
N GLU A 288 8.03 2.48 11.53
CA GLU A 288 7.34 1.29 11.02
C GLU A 288 7.03 0.30 12.16
N PHE A 289 7.99 0.06 13.04
CA PHE A 289 7.84 -0.79 14.22
C PHE A 289 6.75 -0.29 15.17
N TYR A 290 6.75 1.02 15.45
CA TYR A 290 5.72 1.67 16.26
C TYR A 290 4.32 1.51 15.65
N GLN A 291 4.20 1.64 14.33
CA GLN A 291 2.94 1.40 13.64
C GLN A 291 2.50 -0.05 13.74
N LYS A 292 3.41 -1.01 13.62
CA LYS A 292 3.13 -2.45 13.82
C LYS A 292 2.50 -2.72 15.19
N LEU A 293 3.09 -2.17 16.25
CA LEU A 293 2.57 -2.27 17.62
C LEU A 293 1.17 -1.66 17.75
N ARG A 294 0.95 -0.49 17.15
CA ARG A 294 -0.37 0.18 17.21
C ARG A 294 -1.47 -0.62 16.51
N HIS A 295 -1.16 -1.24 15.37
CA HIS A 295 -2.10 -2.13 14.68
C HIS A 295 -2.40 -3.36 15.53
N LEU A 296 -1.39 -3.93 16.21
CA LEU A 296 -1.58 -5.09 17.09
C LEU A 296 -2.44 -4.75 18.31
N LYS A 297 -2.20 -3.58 18.94
CA LYS A 297 -3.06 -3.06 20.01
C LYS A 297 -4.51 -2.86 19.56
N HIS A 298 -4.69 -2.29 18.36
CA HIS A 298 -6.02 -2.11 17.77
C HIS A 298 -6.69 -3.45 17.43
N PHE A 299 -5.93 -4.43 16.94
CA PHE A 299 -6.41 -5.79 16.68
C PHE A 299 -6.98 -6.43 17.95
N SER A 300 -6.25 -6.39 19.07
CA SER A 300 -6.75 -6.91 20.35
C SER A 300 -8.04 -6.21 20.77
N TYR A 301 -8.03 -4.86 20.81
CA TYR A 301 -9.19 -4.06 21.20
C TYR A 301 -10.46 -4.39 20.39
N MET A 302 -10.34 -4.45 19.06
CA MET A 302 -11.47 -4.72 18.17
C MET A 302 -12.04 -6.13 18.36
N ASN A 303 -11.18 -7.14 18.55
CA ASN A 303 -11.64 -8.51 18.77
C ASN A 303 -12.25 -8.70 20.17
N LEU A 304 -11.67 -8.13 21.23
CA LEU A 304 -12.27 -8.12 22.57
C LEU A 304 -13.67 -7.47 22.56
N SER A 305 -13.80 -6.34 21.85
CA SER A 305 -15.08 -5.67 21.62
C SER A 305 -16.07 -6.56 20.86
N ALA A 306 -15.60 -7.33 19.87
CA ALA A 306 -16.43 -8.25 19.10
C ALA A 306 -16.96 -9.40 19.96
N PHE A 307 -16.11 -10.03 20.79
CA PHE A 307 -16.51 -11.07 21.74
C PHE A 307 -17.53 -10.54 22.76
N SER A 308 -17.27 -9.37 23.36
CA SER A 308 -18.21 -8.74 24.29
C SER A 308 -19.56 -8.48 23.63
N LYS A 309 -19.58 -7.89 22.43
CA LYS A 309 -20.83 -7.54 21.74
C LYS A 309 -21.59 -8.75 21.20
N ILE A 310 -20.91 -9.83 20.79
CA ILE A 310 -21.59 -11.04 20.32
C ILE A 310 -22.20 -11.82 21.48
N LEU A 311 -21.50 -11.90 22.62
CA LEU A 311 -22.01 -12.54 23.84
C LEU A 311 -23.20 -11.77 24.43
N LYS A 312 -23.11 -10.43 24.53
CA LYS A 312 -24.27 -9.60 24.93
C LYS A 312 -25.49 -9.82 24.01
N LYS A 313 -25.25 -10.05 22.72
CA LYS A 313 -26.31 -10.35 21.75
C LYS A 313 -26.89 -11.76 21.97
N TYR A 314 -26.05 -12.75 22.27
CA TYR A 314 -26.48 -14.10 22.65
C TYR A 314 -27.40 -14.04 23.87
N GLU A 315 -26.98 -13.40 24.98
CA GLU A 315 -27.78 -13.31 26.20
C GLU A 315 -29.13 -12.62 25.97
N LYS A 316 -29.17 -11.60 25.11
CA LYS A 316 -30.41 -10.91 24.72
C LYS A 316 -31.39 -11.81 23.95
N ILE A 317 -30.90 -12.81 23.19
CA ILE A 317 -31.74 -13.70 22.38
C ILE A 317 -32.18 -14.92 23.19
N THR A 318 -31.24 -15.55 23.90
CA THR A 318 -31.49 -16.79 24.64
C THR A 318 -32.06 -16.55 26.03
N SER A 319 -31.88 -15.35 26.59
CA SER A 319 -32.17 -15.01 28.00
C SER A 319 -31.32 -15.82 28.99
N ARG A 320 -30.18 -16.37 28.53
CA ARG A 320 -29.25 -17.16 29.34
C ARG A 320 -28.04 -16.32 29.73
N LYS A 321 -27.61 -16.41 30.98
CA LYS A 321 -26.42 -15.70 31.49
C LYS A 321 -25.17 -16.52 31.19
N ALA A 322 -24.40 -16.10 30.18
CA ALA A 322 -23.19 -16.79 29.72
C ALA A 322 -22.01 -15.83 29.44
N ALA A 323 -22.27 -14.55 29.19
CA ALA A 323 -21.26 -13.56 28.85
C ALA A 323 -20.24 -13.38 29.99
N ARG A 324 -20.69 -13.37 31.25
CA ARG A 324 -19.79 -13.18 32.40
C ARG A 324 -18.75 -14.31 32.52
N SER A 325 -19.19 -15.56 32.41
CA SER A 325 -18.30 -16.73 32.50
C SER A 325 -17.33 -16.78 31.32
N TYR A 326 -17.83 -16.54 30.10
CA TYR A 326 -16.98 -16.55 28.90
C TYR A 326 -15.99 -15.39 28.86
N LEU A 327 -16.44 -14.16 29.17
CA LEU A 327 -15.55 -12.99 29.16
C LEU A 327 -14.49 -13.08 30.24
N LYS A 328 -14.76 -13.70 31.40
CA LYS A 328 -13.71 -13.98 32.39
C LYS A 328 -12.58 -14.85 31.83
N MET A 329 -12.91 -15.82 30.97
CA MET A 329 -11.90 -16.62 30.27
C MET A 329 -11.15 -15.80 29.24
N VAL A 330 -11.85 -14.96 28.46
CA VAL A 330 -11.25 -14.05 27.48
C VAL A 330 -10.28 -13.07 28.16
N ASP A 331 -10.67 -12.48 29.29
CA ASP A 331 -9.86 -11.52 30.05
C ASP A 331 -8.60 -12.18 30.62
N ASN A 332 -8.71 -13.44 31.06
CA ASN A 332 -7.57 -14.23 31.57
C ASN A 332 -6.67 -14.80 30.46
N SER A 333 -7.05 -14.67 29.20
CA SER A 333 -6.26 -15.16 28.07
C SER A 333 -5.13 -14.20 27.70
N TYR A 334 -4.23 -14.66 26.82
CA TYR A 334 -3.14 -13.80 26.32
C TYR A 334 -3.68 -12.57 25.58
N LEU A 335 -4.77 -12.71 24.82
CA LEU A 335 -5.42 -11.59 24.13
C LEU A 335 -5.91 -10.48 25.09
N GLY A 336 -6.45 -10.87 26.25
CA GLY A 336 -7.09 -9.96 27.22
C GLY A 336 -6.15 -9.40 28.28
N SER A 337 -5.18 -10.19 28.74
CA SER A 337 -4.30 -9.84 29.86
C SER A 337 -2.91 -9.31 29.45
N SER A 338 -2.53 -9.44 28.17
CA SER A 338 -1.21 -9.03 27.69
C SER A 338 -1.03 -7.51 27.72
N GLU A 339 -0.15 -7.03 28.60
CA GLU A 339 0.29 -5.62 28.64
C GLU A 339 1.57 -5.38 27.81
N GLU A 340 2.20 -6.43 27.29
CA GLU A 340 3.50 -6.38 26.60
C GLU A 340 3.51 -5.38 25.45
N VAL A 341 2.48 -5.38 24.61
CA VAL A 341 2.38 -4.43 23.47
C VAL A 341 2.24 -2.99 23.94
N THR A 342 1.50 -2.75 25.03
CA THR A 342 1.30 -1.40 25.56
C THR A 342 2.58 -0.89 26.24
N SER A 343 3.24 -1.73 27.05
CA SER A 343 4.54 -1.43 27.65
C SER A 343 5.59 -1.15 26.56
N LEU A 344 5.60 -1.96 25.50
CA LEU A 344 6.53 -1.79 24.40
C LEU A 344 6.29 -0.52 23.58
N LEU A 345 5.03 -0.11 23.38
CA LEU A 345 4.70 1.19 22.78
C LEU A 345 5.34 2.34 23.58
N ASP A 346 5.19 2.34 24.90
CA ASP A 346 5.73 3.39 25.77
C ASP A 346 7.27 3.40 25.77
N ARG A 347 7.91 2.22 25.76
CA ARG A 347 9.37 2.06 25.63
C ARG A 347 9.87 2.63 24.30
N VAL A 348 9.17 2.33 23.19
CA VAL A 348 9.51 2.85 21.87
C VAL A 348 9.35 4.37 21.81
N GLU A 349 8.26 4.92 22.35
CA GLU A 349 8.04 6.38 22.42
C GLU A 349 9.19 7.06 23.19
N THR A 350 9.51 6.55 24.37
CA THR A 350 10.56 7.10 25.25
C THR A 350 11.93 7.05 24.57
N THR A 351 12.30 5.90 24.01
CA THR A 351 13.58 5.70 23.31
C THR A 351 13.69 6.60 22.10
N PHE A 352 12.62 6.68 21.29
CA PHE A 352 12.62 7.49 20.07
C PHE A 352 12.74 8.99 20.37
N ILE A 353 12.00 9.46 21.38
CA ILE A 353 12.04 10.87 21.82
C ILE A 353 13.44 11.22 22.33
N LYS A 354 14.03 10.36 23.17
CA LYS A 354 15.39 10.54 23.72
C LYS A 354 16.46 10.59 22.62
N HIS A 355 16.47 9.62 21.71
CA HIS A 355 17.59 9.45 20.78
C HIS A 355 17.45 10.15 19.42
N PHE A 356 16.22 10.46 18.96
CA PHE A 356 15.98 10.98 17.62
C PHE A 356 15.29 12.36 17.57
N SER A 357 14.72 12.79 18.69
CA SER A 357 13.94 14.04 18.79
C SER A 357 14.50 15.03 19.82
N GLN A 358 15.73 14.82 20.30
CA GLN A 358 16.37 15.69 21.31
C GLN A 358 15.49 15.92 22.54
N SER A 359 14.79 14.88 23.00
CA SER A 359 13.84 14.92 24.11
C SER A 359 12.60 15.81 23.89
N ASN A 360 12.36 16.30 22.67
CA ASN A 360 11.13 17.02 22.32
C ASN A 360 9.99 16.03 22.02
N ARG A 361 9.12 15.82 23.02
CA ARG A 361 7.96 14.92 22.90
C ARG A 361 6.98 15.31 21.78
N ARG A 362 6.73 16.60 21.55
CA ARG A 362 5.75 17.04 20.54
C ARG A 362 6.22 16.67 19.13
N GLU A 363 7.46 16.98 18.80
CA GLU A 363 8.04 16.63 17.49
C GLU A 363 8.24 15.11 17.35
N GLY A 364 8.71 14.42 18.39
CA GLY A 364 8.86 12.96 18.35
C GLY A 364 7.53 12.22 18.10
N MET A 365 6.47 12.60 18.81
CA MET A 365 5.15 12.01 18.62
C MET A 365 4.52 12.36 17.27
N LYS A 366 4.80 13.55 16.73
CA LYS A 366 4.36 13.95 15.38
C LYS A 366 5.03 13.09 14.30
N ILE A 367 6.27 12.66 14.51
CA ILE A 367 7.00 11.77 13.61
C ILE A 367 6.52 10.31 13.75
N LEU A 368 6.33 9.80 14.97
CA LEU A 368 5.85 8.43 15.21
C LEU A 368 4.39 8.22 14.83
N ARG A 369 3.55 9.26 14.99
CA ARG A 369 2.12 9.24 14.65
C ARG A 369 1.83 10.23 13.52
N PRO A 370 2.24 9.94 12.28
CA PRO A 370 1.90 10.78 11.15
C PRO A 370 0.38 10.88 11.02
N LYS A 371 -0.12 12.12 11.03
CA LYS A 371 -1.56 12.37 10.84
C LYS A 371 -1.91 12.17 9.37
N HIS A 372 -3.05 11.53 9.12
CA HIS A 372 -3.58 11.41 7.76
C HIS A 372 -3.81 12.82 7.19
N LYS A 373 -3.41 13.02 5.93
CA LYS A 373 -3.55 14.31 5.25
C LYS A 373 -5.05 14.63 5.14
N ARG A 374 -5.48 15.73 5.78
CA ARG A 374 -6.87 16.18 5.70
C ARG A 374 -7.18 16.56 4.25
N GLU A 375 -8.30 16.05 3.74
CA GLU A 375 -8.73 16.33 2.39
C GLU A 375 -9.06 17.83 2.24
N LYS A 376 -8.53 18.46 1.19
CA LYS A 376 -8.74 19.91 0.95
C LYS A 376 -9.93 20.12 0.04
N HIS A 377 -10.97 20.81 0.53
CA HIS A 377 -12.17 21.14 -0.25
C HIS A 377 -11.85 21.87 -1.57
N ARG A 378 -10.86 22.77 -1.55
CA ARG A 378 -10.39 23.50 -2.74
C ARG A 378 -9.99 22.58 -3.89
N ILE A 379 -9.38 21.43 -3.61
CA ILE A 379 -8.93 20.48 -4.64
C ILE A 379 -10.13 19.86 -5.35
N THR A 380 -11.15 19.45 -4.58
CA THR A 380 -12.38 18.89 -5.14
C THR A 380 -13.11 19.90 -6.03
N PHE A 381 -13.27 21.13 -5.55
CA PHE A 381 -13.91 22.20 -6.32
C PHE A 381 -13.15 22.50 -7.62
N MET A 382 -11.83 22.74 -7.54
CA MET A 382 -11.01 23.05 -8.72
C MET A 382 -10.99 21.90 -9.72
N SER A 383 -11.02 20.66 -9.24
CA SER A 383 -11.06 19.50 -10.12
C SER A 383 -12.39 19.39 -10.88
N GLY A 384 -13.51 19.72 -10.22
CA GLY A 384 -14.82 19.80 -10.88
C GLY A 384 -14.86 20.94 -11.90
N PHE A 385 -14.33 22.11 -11.54
CA PHE A 385 -14.24 23.26 -12.44
C PHE A 385 -13.43 22.94 -13.70
N PHE A 386 -12.20 22.42 -13.56
CA PHE A 386 -11.38 22.05 -14.72
C PHE A 386 -12.03 20.97 -15.58
N SER A 387 -12.67 19.97 -14.97
CA SER A 387 -13.38 18.93 -15.72
C SER A 387 -14.54 19.50 -16.53
N GLY A 388 -15.35 20.38 -15.93
CA GLY A 388 -16.43 21.09 -16.64
C GLY A 388 -15.91 21.94 -17.79
N CYS A 389 -14.84 22.71 -17.57
CA CYS A 389 -14.17 23.48 -18.62
C CYS A 389 -13.61 22.60 -19.74
N SER A 390 -12.97 21.47 -19.42
CA SER A 390 -12.47 20.52 -20.42
C SER A 390 -13.61 19.98 -21.30
N ILE A 391 -14.75 19.60 -20.71
CA ILE A 391 -15.90 19.11 -21.48
C ILE A 391 -16.44 20.22 -22.39
N ALA A 392 -16.62 21.44 -21.87
CA ALA A 392 -17.09 22.57 -22.66
C ALA A 392 -16.13 22.91 -23.83
N LEU A 393 -14.82 22.91 -23.59
CA LEU A 393 -13.81 23.14 -24.61
C LEU A 393 -13.77 22.01 -25.65
N LEU A 394 -13.95 20.76 -25.25
CA LEU A 394 -14.04 19.63 -26.17
C LEU A 394 -15.25 19.80 -27.11
N VAL A 395 -16.42 20.14 -26.56
CA VAL A 395 -17.62 20.44 -27.36
C VAL A 395 -17.35 21.61 -28.30
N ALA A 396 -16.72 22.69 -27.83
CA ALA A 396 -16.37 23.83 -28.68
C ALA A 396 -15.41 23.46 -29.83
N VAL A 397 -14.41 22.59 -29.59
CA VAL A 397 -13.51 22.09 -30.63
C VAL A 397 -14.27 21.27 -31.68
N ILE A 398 -15.21 20.41 -31.26
CA ILE A 398 -16.04 19.61 -32.18
C ILE A 398 -16.94 20.51 -33.01
N LEU A 399 -17.66 21.44 -32.38
CA LEU A 399 -18.54 22.38 -33.08
C LEU A 399 -17.76 23.25 -34.08
N LEU A 400 -16.58 23.74 -33.70
CA LEU A 400 -15.73 24.55 -34.59
C LEU A 400 -15.20 23.74 -35.78
N ARG A 401 -14.87 22.46 -35.56
CA ARG A 401 -14.44 21.54 -36.63
C ARG A 401 -15.56 21.31 -37.63
N ASP A 402 -16.77 21.04 -37.14
CA ASP A 402 -17.92 20.69 -37.95
C ASP A 402 -18.48 21.92 -38.70
N ASP A 403 -18.60 23.07 -38.03
CA ASP A 403 -19.00 24.36 -38.63
C ASP A 403 -18.11 24.74 -39.81
N ARG A 404 -16.80 24.51 -39.68
CA ARG A 404 -15.81 24.85 -40.71
C ARG A 404 -15.65 23.80 -41.80
N LYS A 405 -16.33 22.65 -41.68
CA LYS A 405 -16.20 21.51 -42.59
C LYS A 405 -14.74 21.15 -42.86
N LEU A 406 -13.91 21.17 -41.79
CA LEU A 406 -12.46 20.93 -41.91
C LEU A 406 -12.12 19.55 -42.47
N ILE A 407 -13.05 18.59 -42.39
CA ILE A 407 -12.90 17.24 -42.95
C ILE A 407 -13.28 17.22 -44.44
N ASP A 408 -14.26 18.03 -44.85
CA ASP A 408 -14.81 17.98 -46.21
C ASP A 408 -13.91 18.72 -47.22
N LYS A 409 -13.02 19.59 -46.73
CA LYS A 409 -12.01 20.29 -47.54
C LYS A 409 -10.67 19.57 -47.49
N ASP A 410 -10.06 19.34 -48.65
CA ASP A 410 -8.74 18.68 -48.75
C ASP A 410 -7.64 19.45 -47.99
N GLU A 411 -7.66 20.78 -48.07
CA GLU A 411 -6.73 21.64 -47.31
C GLU A 411 -6.92 21.52 -45.79
N GLY A 412 -8.18 21.41 -45.34
CA GLY A 412 -8.52 21.24 -43.92
C GLY A 412 -8.08 19.88 -43.40
N THR A 413 -8.24 18.83 -44.19
CA THR A 413 -7.81 17.47 -43.85
C THR A 413 -6.28 17.38 -43.77
N SER A 414 -5.56 17.93 -44.75
CA SER A 414 -4.09 18.00 -44.74
C SER A 414 -3.55 18.77 -43.52
N TYR A 415 -4.23 19.85 -43.12
CA TYR A 415 -3.89 20.60 -41.92
C TYR A 415 -4.13 19.80 -40.62
N LEU A 416 -5.29 19.14 -40.51
CA LEU A 416 -5.60 18.31 -39.34
C LEU A 416 -4.63 17.12 -39.20
N ASP A 417 -4.22 16.50 -40.31
CA ASP A 417 -3.23 15.42 -40.31
C ASP A 417 -1.86 15.87 -39.79
N LYS A 418 -1.53 17.17 -39.91
CA LYS A 418 -0.29 17.75 -39.37
C LYS A 418 -0.42 18.11 -37.89
N ILE A 419 -1.54 18.70 -37.48
CA ILE A 419 -1.69 19.26 -36.12
C ILE A 419 -2.19 18.24 -35.10
N VAL A 420 -3.13 17.36 -35.47
CA VAL A 420 -3.74 16.39 -34.54
C VAL A 420 -2.69 15.51 -33.85
N PRO A 421 -1.66 14.95 -34.54
CA PRO A 421 -0.62 14.16 -33.88
C PRO A 421 0.14 14.91 -32.76
N LEU A 422 0.33 16.24 -32.90
CA LEU A 422 0.98 17.07 -31.88
C LEU A 422 0.13 17.20 -30.60
N TYR A 423 -1.20 17.11 -30.71
CA TYR A 423 -2.10 17.16 -29.55
C TYR A 423 -2.47 15.76 -29.03
N SER A 424 -2.41 14.72 -29.89
CA SER A 424 -2.66 13.32 -29.53
C SER A 424 -1.72 12.82 -28.43
N PHE A 425 -0.45 13.24 -28.44
CA PHE A 425 0.49 12.95 -27.35
C PHE A 425 -0.10 13.30 -25.98
N TYR A 426 -0.60 14.52 -25.81
CA TYR A 426 -1.18 14.96 -24.55
C TYR A 426 -2.48 14.23 -24.22
N ALA A 427 -3.31 13.94 -25.23
CA ALA A 427 -4.55 13.20 -25.03
C ALA A 427 -4.29 11.80 -24.45
N TYR A 428 -3.27 11.09 -24.93
CA TYR A 428 -2.89 9.78 -24.37
C TYR A 428 -2.39 9.88 -22.93
N ILE A 429 -1.58 10.90 -22.61
CA ILE A 429 -1.10 11.14 -21.24
C ILE A 429 -2.25 11.49 -20.30
N VAL A 430 -3.17 12.38 -20.71
CA VAL A 430 -4.36 12.76 -19.95
C VAL A 430 -5.23 11.54 -19.69
N LEU A 431 -5.55 10.75 -20.72
CA LEU A 431 -6.36 9.54 -20.60
C LEU A 431 -5.74 8.55 -19.61
N HIS A 432 -4.42 8.33 -19.71
CA HIS A 432 -3.71 7.44 -18.80
C HIS A 432 -3.75 7.95 -17.35
N MET A 433 -3.57 9.26 -17.14
CA MET A 433 -3.68 9.85 -15.80
C MET A 433 -5.09 9.77 -15.22
N LEU A 434 -6.15 9.92 -16.05
CA LEU A 434 -7.54 9.74 -15.61
C LEU A 434 -7.80 8.29 -15.18
N LEU A 435 -7.34 7.31 -15.96
CA LEU A 435 -7.46 5.90 -15.61
C LEU A 435 -6.63 5.53 -14.38
N TYR A 436 -5.46 6.13 -14.19
CA TYR A 436 -4.68 5.98 -12.97
C TYR A 436 -5.38 6.58 -11.75
N ALA A 437 -6.02 7.75 -11.89
CA ALA A 437 -6.86 8.35 -10.84
C ALA A 437 -8.05 7.45 -10.48
N ALA A 438 -8.73 6.87 -11.48
CA ALA A 438 -9.80 5.90 -11.28
C ALA A 438 -9.31 4.65 -10.55
N ASN A 439 -8.13 4.13 -10.92
CA ASN A 439 -7.48 3.02 -10.22
C ASN A 439 -7.24 3.33 -8.74
N ILE A 440 -6.66 4.48 -8.40
CA ILE A 440 -6.45 4.89 -7.00
C ILE A 440 -7.78 5.01 -6.25
N TYR A 441 -8.82 5.56 -6.89
CA TYR A 441 -10.15 5.64 -6.32
C TYR A 441 -10.70 4.24 -5.96
N PHE A 442 -10.66 3.31 -6.91
CA PHE A 442 -11.14 1.94 -6.66
C PHE A 442 -10.27 1.20 -5.65
N TRP A 443 -8.94 1.31 -5.72
CA TRP A 443 -8.05 0.71 -4.71
C TRP A 443 -8.37 1.21 -3.31
N ARG A 444 -8.62 2.52 -3.15
CA ARG A 444 -9.02 3.10 -1.86
C ARG A 444 -10.39 2.59 -1.40
N ASN A 445 -11.37 2.51 -2.32
CA ASN A 445 -12.72 2.04 -2.00
C ASN A 445 -12.74 0.56 -1.58
N TYR A 446 -11.95 -0.27 -2.26
CA TYR A 446 -11.80 -1.69 -1.98
C TYR A 446 -10.71 -2.02 -0.95
N LYS A 447 -10.14 -1.00 -0.28
CA LYS A 447 -9.10 -1.12 0.75
C LYS A 447 -7.83 -1.87 0.31
N ILE A 448 -7.51 -1.81 -0.98
CA ILE A 448 -6.23 -2.30 -1.51
C ILE A 448 -5.14 -1.34 -1.06
N ASN A 449 -4.16 -1.85 -0.32
CA ASN A 449 -3.06 -1.07 0.25
C ASN A 449 -1.99 -0.73 -0.80
N TYR A 450 -2.36 0.08 -1.80
CA TYR A 450 -1.47 0.46 -2.91
C TYR A 450 -0.25 1.25 -2.44
N ALA A 451 -0.37 2.03 -1.36
CA ALA A 451 0.75 2.80 -0.80
C ALA A 451 1.84 1.86 -0.26
N PHE A 452 1.44 0.78 0.42
CA PHE A 452 2.35 -0.27 0.84
C PHE A 452 2.96 -1.02 -0.36
N ILE A 453 2.14 -1.43 -1.34
CA ILE A 453 2.59 -2.19 -2.53
C ILE A 453 3.62 -1.39 -3.35
N PHE A 454 3.39 -0.11 -3.59
CA PHE A 454 4.35 0.76 -4.28
C PHE A 454 5.48 1.27 -3.37
N GLY A 455 5.40 1.02 -2.06
CA GLY A 455 6.39 1.46 -1.09
C GLY A 455 6.50 2.98 -0.97
N PHE A 456 5.40 3.70 -1.12
CA PHE A 456 5.34 5.14 -0.93
C PHE A 456 5.66 5.51 0.52
N LYS A 457 6.31 6.67 0.73
CA LYS A 457 6.45 7.22 2.08
C LYS A 457 5.08 7.71 2.53
N GLN A 458 4.68 7.33 3.73
CA GLN A 458 3.38 7.70 4.27
C GLN A 458 3.17 9.22 4.27
N GLY A 459 2.03 9.66 3.74
CA GLY A 459 1.66 11.07 3.61
C GLY A 459 2.23 11.76 2.36
N THR A 460 3.02 11.08 1.53
CA THR A 460 3.56 11.62 0.26
C THR A 460 2.83 11.10 -0.97
N GLU A 461 1.96 10.11 -0.80
CA GLU A 461 1.11 9.56 -1.84
C GLU A 461 0.16 10.62 -2.41
N LEU A 462 0.00 10.61 -3.73
CA LEU A 462 -1.00 11.43 -4.41
C LEU A 462 -2.37 10.79 -4.21
N SER A 463 -3.32 11.57 -3.71
CA SER A 463 -4.71 11.14 -3.66
C SER A 463 -5.32 11.08 -5.06
N TYR A 464 -6.31 10.22 -5.27
CA TYR A 464 -7.05 10.15 -6.55
C TYR A 464 -7.58 11.52 -7.00
N ARG A 465 -8.00 12.39 -6.06
CA ARG A 465 -8.45 13.77 -6.35
C ARG A 465 -7.33 14.67 -6.85
N GLU A 466 -6.12 14.49 -6.33
CA GLU A 466 -4.96 15.28 -6.74
C GLU A 466 -4.51 14.89 -8.14
N VAL A 467 -4.48 13.59 -8.45
CA VAL A 467 -4.21 13.09 -9.81
C VAL A 467 -5.31 13.52 -10.79
N PHE A 468 -6.58 13.43 -10.37
CA PHE A 468 -7.73 13.86 -11.19
C PHE A 468 -7.68 15.38 -11.47
N LEU A 469 -7.31 16.20 -10.48
CA LEU A 469 -7.10 17.64 -10.67
C LEU A 469 -6.00 17.93 -11.70
N LEU A 470 -4.83 17.27 -11.57
CA LEU A 470 -3.71 17.46 -12.50
C LEU A 470 -4.07 17.02 -13.92
N SER A 471 -4.80 15.91 -14.05
CA SER A 471 -5.22 15.40 -15.34
C SER A 471 -6.23 16.32 -16.05
N ASN A 472 -7.27 16.77 -15.35
CA ASN A 472 -8.24 17.72 -15.93
C ASN A 472 -7.61 19.10 -16.16
N GLY A 473 -6.70 19.55 -15.29
CA GLY A 473 -5.96 20.79 -15.52
C GLY A 473 -5.14 20.73 -16.81
N LEU A 474 -4.43 19.62 -17.05
CA LEU A 474 -3.72 19.40 -18.32
C LEU A 474 -4.69 19.30 -19.50
N ALA A 475 -5.80 18.56 -19.37
CA ALA A 475 -6.81 18.43 -20.42
C ALA A 475 -7.39 19.79 -20.82
N MET A 476 -7.72 20.64 -19.85
CA MET A 476 -8.21 22.00 -20.08
C MET A 476 -7.17 22.83 -20.84
N LEU A 477 -5.90 22.82 -20.41
CA LEU A 477 -4.83 23.57 -21.09
C LEU A 477 -4.63 23.11 -22.53
N VAL A 478 -4.63 21.81 -22.76
CA VAL A 478 -4.44 21.20 -24.09
C VAL A 478 -5.62 21.52 -25.01
N LEU A 479 -6.85 21.40 -24.52
CA LEU A 479 -8.06 21.70 -25.31
C LEU A 479 -8.19 23.21 -25.58
N ALA A 480 -7.86 24.06 -24.61
CA ALA A 480 -7.83 25.51 -24.82
C ALA A 480 -6.77 25.91 -25.85
N ALA A 481 -5.59 25.30 -25.78
CA ALA A 481 -4.52 25.50 -26.76
C ALA A 481 -4.90 25.00 -28.15
N LEU A 482 -5.56 23.84 -28.26
CA LEU A 482 -6.07 23.32 -29.53
C LEU A 482 -7.15 24.24 -30.10
N LEU A 483 -8.08 24.70 -29.28
CA LEU A 483 -9.13 25.63 -29.69
C LEU A 483 -8.56 26.96 -30.16
N MET A 484 -7.58 27.53 -29.44
CA MET A 484 -6.86 28.73 -29.88
C MET A 484 -6.15 28.48 -31.22
N HIS A 485 -5.48 27.34 -31.38
CA HIS A 485 -4.79 26.99 -32.62
C HIS A 485 -5.76 26.92 -33.80
N LEU A 486 -6.88 26.21 -33.64
CA LEU A 486 -7.92 26.10 -34.66
C LEU A 486 -8.55 27.46 -34.97
N HIS A 487 -8.88 28.26 -33.95
CA HIS A 487 -9.47 29.58 -34.13
C HIS A 487 -8.53 30.53 -34.86
N MET A 488 -7.28 30.63 -34.41
CA MET A 488 -6.32 31.59 -34.97
C MET A 488 -5.80 31.19 -36.35
N ASN A 489 -5.79 29.90 -36.70
CA ASN A 489 -5.50 29.45 -38.07
C ASN A 489 -6.48 30.05 -39.10
N SER A 490 -7.73 30.35 -38.72
CA SER A 490 -8.67 31.03 -39.63
C SER A 490 -8.34 32.50 -39.90
N ARG A 491 -7.37 33.07 -39.18
CA ARG A 491 -6.88 34.44 -39.34
C ARG A 491 -5.39 34.45 -39.71
N ALA A 492 -4.94 33.43 -40.45
CA ALA A 492 -3.53 33.15 -40.76
C ALA A 492 -2.77 34.36 -41.34
N GLU A 493 -3.45 35.25 -42.06
CA GLU A 493 -2.87 36.49 -42.63
C GLU A 493 -2.25 37.44 -41.57
N VAL A 494 -2.65 37.35 -40.29
CA VAL A 494 -2.21 38.27 -39.23
C VAL A 494 -1.25 37.62 -38.21
N TYR A 495 -1.30 36.30 -38.02
CA TYR A 495 -0.63 35.61 -36.90
C TYR A 495 0.23 34.39 -37.31
N GLY A 496 0.45 34.20 -38.62
CA GLY A 496 0.76 32.92 -39.26
C GLY A 496 1.99 32.12 -38.81
N THR A 497 2.86 32.64 -37.94
CA THR A 497 4.09 31.92 -37.54
C THR A 497 4.15 31.56 -36.06
N HIS A 498 3.49 32.31 -35.18
CA HIS A 498 3.60 32.15 -33.72
C HIS A 498 2.69 31.06 -33.15
N ILE A 499 1.53 30.82 -33.77
CA ILE A 499 0.51 29.87 -33.29
C ILE A 499 1.03 28.42 -33.35
N GLU A 500 1.82 28.10 -34.37
CA GLU A 500 2.41 26.76 -34.55
C GLU A 500 3.39 26.39 -33.42
N TYR A 501 3.87 27.35 -32.62
CA TYR A 501 4.72 27.08 -31.45
C TYR A 501 3.93 26.79 -30.18
N VAL A 502 2.59 26.95 -30.18
CA VAL A 502 1.75 26.64 -29.00
C VAL A 502 1.93 25.19 -28.51
N PRO A 503 1.90 24.15 -29.36
CA PRO A 503 2.13 22.77 -28.92
C PRO A 503 3.54 22.58 -28.34
N LEU A 504 4.57 23.24 -28.92
CA LEU A 504 5.93 23.23 -28.38
C LEU A 504 6.04 23.93 -27.01
N GLY A 505 5.36 25.05 -26.83
CA GLY A 505 5.29 25.74 -25.55
C GLY A 505 4.72 24.85 -24.44
N LEU A 506 3.66 24.09 -24.75
CA LEU A 506 3.07 23.14 -23.80
C LEU A 506 4.03 22.04 -23.36
N ILE A 507 4.78 21.41 -24.29
CA ILE A 507 5.73 20.35 -23.92
C ILE A 507 6.88 20.92 -23.08
N MET A 508 7.37 22.12 -23.41
CA MET A 508 8.41 22.80 -22.64
C MET A 508 7.95 23.11 -21.22
N VAL A 509 6.71 23.59 -21.03
CA VAL A 509 6.13 23.82 -19.70
C VAL A 509 5.99 22.50 -18.92
N LEU A 510 5.55 21.42 -19.56
CA LEU A 510 5.45 20.11 -18.90
C LEU A 510 6.81 19.54 -18.49
N LEU A 511 7.83 19.66 -19.33
CA LEU A 511 9.19 19.24 -19.01
C LEU A 511 9.76 20.08 -17.88
N PHE A 512 9.58 21.41 -17.93
CA PHE A 512 9.99 22.31 -16.85
C PHE A 512 9.32 21.93 -15.53
N ILE A 513 8.00 21.73 -15.51
CA ILE A 513 7.27 21.29 -14.31
C ILE A 513 7.76 19.92 -13.86
N THR A 514 8.07 18.99 -14.75
CA THR A 514 8.51 17.64 -14.37
C THR A 514 9.87 17.66 -13.69
N PHE A 515 10.86 18.34 -14.27
CA PHE A 515 12.25 18.37 -13.77
C PHE A 515 12.56 19.48 -12.76
N CYS A 516 11.62 20.38 -12.48
CA CYS A 516 11.82 21.50 -11.56
C CYS A 516 12.18 21.05 -10.13
N PRO A 517 13.35 21.46 -9.57
CA PRO A 517 13.77 21.00 -8.24
C PRO A 517 13.00 21.66 -7.09
N PHE A 518 12.27 22.75 -7.36
CA PHE A 518 11.53 23.52 -6.36
C PHE A 518 10.23 22.82 -5.93
N ASN A 519 9.65 23.26 -4.80
CA ASN A 519 8.40 22.71 -4.25
C ASN A 519 7.14 23.17 -5.00
N ILE A 520 7.18 23.09 -6.33
CA ILE A 520 6.08 23.38 -7.24
C ILE A 520 5.42 22.04 -7.60
N ILE A 521 4.09 21.93 -7.56
CA ILE A 521 3.33 20.74 -8.01
C ILE A 521 3.94 19.40 -7.51
N TYR A 522 3.64 19.02 -6.28
CA TYR A 522 3.93 17.68 -5.72
C TYR A 522 5.36 17.14 -5.97
N ARG A 523 6.38 17.89 -5.52
CA ARG A 523 7.81 17.57 -5.73
C ARG A 523 8.19 16.12 -5.40
N SER A 524 7.71 15.57 -4.29
CA SER A 524 8.04 14.19 -3.86
C SER A 524 7.63 13.16 -4.92
N SER A 525 6.44 13.33 -5.50
CA SER A 525 5.89 12.42 -6.52
C SER A 525 6.61 12.56 -7.85
N ARG A 526 7.00 13.78 -8.23
CA ARG A 526 7.83 14.03 -9.42
C ARG A 526 9.21 13.40 -9.30
N SER A 527 9.90 13.61 -8.18
CA SER A 527 11.19 12.97 -7.91
C SER A 527 11.10 11.45 -7.86
N PHE A 528 9.99 10.90 -7.35
CA PHE A 528 9.72 9.46 -7.40
C PHE A 528 9.59 8.97 -8.84
N LEU A 529 8.77 9.64 -9.67
CA LEU A 529 8.60 9.29 -11.08
C LEU A 529 9.94 9.32 -11.84
N ILE A 530 10.71 10.40 -11.70
CA ILE A 530 12.04 10.54 -12.34
C ILE A 530 12.97 9.39 -11.93
N ARG A 531 12.99 9.05 -10.63
CA ARG A 531 13.81 7.95 -10.12
C ARG A 531 13.39 6.61 -10.72
N CYS A 532 12.10 6.34 -10.82
CA CYS A 532 11.59 5.11 -11.44
C CYS A 532 11.93 5.07 -12.95
N VAL A 533 11.71 6.17 -13.70
CA VAL A 533 12.07 6.27 -15.12
C VAL A 533 13.56 6.01 -15.32
N PHE A 534 14.41 6.64 -14.51
CA PHE A 534 15.85 6.45 -14.58
C PHE A 534 16.27 5.01 -14.29
N ARG A 535 15.68 4.36 -13.28
CA ARG A 535 15.92 2.94 -12.98
C ARG A 535 15.39 2.00 -14.06
N CYS A 536 14.31 2.36 -14.75
CA CYS A 536 13.82 1.60 -15.89
C CYS A 536 14.80 1.65 -17.06
N ILE A 537 15.33 2.84 -17.37
CA ILE A 537 16.31 3.02 -18.46
C ILE A 537 17.62 2.31 -18.12
N CYS A 538 18.07 2.41 -16.87
CA CYS A 538 19.29 1.78 -16.38
C CYS A 538 19.03 0.40 -15.71
N ALA A 539 17.96 -0.29 -16.09
CA ALA A 539 17.52 -1.55 -15.47
C ALA A 539 18.61 -2.61 -15.21
N PRO A 540 19.59 -2.86 -16.11
CA PRO A 540 20.61 -3.86 -15.81
C PRO A 540 21.56 -3.45 -14.66
N LEU A 541 21.60 -2.16 -14.29
CA LEU A 541 22.55 -1.61 -13.32
C LEU A 541 21.98 -1.42 -11.90
N TYR A 542 20.66 -1.55 -11.73
CA TYR A 542 19.99 -1.29 -10.46
C TYR A 542 19.04 -2.42 -10.09
N LYS A 543 18.91 -2.69 -8.79
CA LYS A 543 17.84 -3.54 -8.27
C LYS A 543 16.45 -3.07 -8.72
N VAL A 544 15.71 -3.99 -9.33
CA VAL A 544 14.38 -3.73 -9.87
C VAL A 544 13.33 -3.90 -8.78
N THR A 545 12.57 -2.84 -8.51
CA THR A 545 11.46 -2.88 -7.54
C THR A 545 10.10 -2.92 -8.25
N LEU A 546 9.03 -3.23 -7.52
CA LEU A 546 7.68 -3.27 -8.06
C LEU A 546 7.26 -1.99 -8.79
N PRO A 547 7.47 -0.78 -8.24
CA PRO A 547 7.20 0.45 -8.98
C PRO A 547 7.95 0.58 -10.31
N ASP A 548 9.20 0.11 -10.37
CA ASP A 548 10.04 0.22 -11.56
C ASP A 548 9.46 -0.63 -12.69
N PHE A 549 9.17 -1.91 -12.42
CA PHE A 549 8.59 -2.77 -13.45
C PHE A 549 7.14 -2.42 -13.79
N PHE A 550 6.35 -1.95 -12.80
CA PHE A 550 4.98 -1.50 -13.02
C PHE A 550 4.93 -0.27 -13.94
N LEU A 551 5.86 0.69 -13.76
CA LEU A 551 6.01 1.85 -14.63
C LEU A 551 6.42 1.43 -16.04
N ALA A 552 7.39 0.54 -16.17
CA ALA A 552 7.82 0.06 -17.48
C ALA A 552 6.68 -0.67 -18.21
N ASP A 553 5.81 -1.40 -17.50
CA ASP A 553 4.59 -1.96 -18.08
C ASP A 553 3.62 -0.89 -18.59
N GLN A 554 3.52 0.27 -17.92
CA GLN A 554 2.76 1.41 -18.47
C GLN A 554 3.37 1.94 -19.76
N LEU A 555 4.71 2.01 -19.85
CA LEU A 555 5.40 2.48 -21.06
C LEU A 555 5.15 1.59 -22.27
N THR A 556 4.97 0.27 -22.08
CA THR A 556 4.61 -0.65 -23.20
C THR A 556 3.25 -0.34 -23.83
N SER A 557 2.37 0.33 -23.09
CA SER A 557 1.05 0.77 -23.58
C SER A 557 1.07 2.22 -24.08
N GLN A 558 2.24 2.87 -24.09
CA GLN A 558 2.42 4.27 -24.50
C GLN A 558 3.28 4.42 -25.76
N VAL A 559 3.44 3.35 -26.55
CA VAL A 559 4.23 3.37 -27.79
C VAL A 559 3.77 4.46 -28.76
N GLU A 560 2.46 4.69 -28.90
CA GLU A 560 1.93 5.73 -29.78
C GLU A 560 2.19 7.14 -29.24
N ALA A 561 2.21 7.33 -27.92
CA ALA A 561 2.63 8.60 -27.34
C ALA A 561 4.12 8.87 -27.62
N ILE A 562 4.97 7.84 -27.53
CA ILE A 562 6.41 7.96 -27.87
C ILE A 562 6.58 8.27 -29.36
N ARG A 563 5.82 7.64 -30.25
CA ARG A 563 5.81 7.97 -31.70
C ARG A 563 5.29 9.38 -31.98
N SER A 564 4.33 9.86 -31.20
CA SER A 564 3.87 11.25 -31.30
C SER A 564 4.97 12.25 -30.91
N LEU A 565 5.85 11.88 -29.96
CA LEU A 565 7.02 12.68 -29.61
C LEU A 565 8.07 12.70 -30.73
N GLU A 566 8.26 11.59 -31.44
CA GLU A 566 9.08 11.55 -32.64
C GLU A 566 8.52 12.47 -33.74
N TYR A 567 7.20 12.43 -33.94
CA TYR A 567 6.51 13.32 -34.86
C TYR A 567 6.71 14.79 -34.48
N TYR A 568 6.70 15.13 -33.18
CA TYR A 568 7.05 16.47 -32.69
C TYR A 568 8.42 16.93 -33.19
N ILE A 569 9.43 16.07 -33.02
CA ILE A 569 10.80 16.37 -33.44
C ILE A 569 10.78 16.62 -34.95
N CYS A 570 10.21 15.70 -35.73
CA CYS A 570 10.17 15.81 -37.18
C CYS A 570 9.41 17.03 -37.69
N TYR A 571 8.28 17.37 -37.07
CA TYR A 571 7.46 18.51 -37.48
C TYR A 571 8.24 19.81 -37.38
N TYR A 572 8.92 20.05 -36.26
CA TYR A 572 9.66 21.30 -36.05
C TYR A 572 11.02 21.34 -36.77
N THR A 573 11.62 20.19 -37.11
CA THR A 573 12.91 20.15 -37.82
C THR A 573 12.78 20.11 -39.34
N TRP A 574 11.77 19.43 -39.90
CA TRP A 574 11.64 19.22 -41.35
C TRP A 574 10.35 19.78 -41.95
N ILE A 575 9.18 19.60 -41.31
CA ILE A 575 7.89 20.02 -41.90
C ILE A 575 7.74 21.54 -41.85
N LYS A 576 7.91 22.15 -40.68
CA LYS A 576 7.72 23.59 -40.49
C LYS A 576 8.70 24.43 -41.33
N PRO A 577 10.02 24.16 -41.36
CA PRO A 577 10.94 24.93 -42.19
C PRO A 577 10.69 24.79 -43.69
N SER A 578 10.07 23.70 -44.14
CA SER A 578 9.71 23.48 -45.55
C SER A 578 8.33 24.02 -45.93
N HIS A 579 7.71 24.86 -45.09
CA HIS A 579 6.34 25.34 -45.26
C HIS A 579 5.32 24.21 -45.51
N GLY A 580 5.60 23.02 -44.97
CA GLY A 580 4.72 21.86 -45.09
C GLY A 580 4.75 21.14 -46.44
N HIS A 581 5.75 21.40 -47.29
CA HIS A 581 5.99 20.66 -48.54
C HIS A 581 6.63 19.29 -48.30
N ASN A 582 7.45 19.14 -47.25
CA ASN A 582 8.03 17.85 -46.87
C ASN A 582 7.12 17.08 -45.91
N THR A 583 7.22 15.75 -45.93
CA THR A 583 6.55 14.87 -44.98
C THR A 583 7.59 14.14 -44.13
N CYS A 584 7.24 13.73 -42.91
CA CYS A 584 8.17 12.93 -42.10
C CYS A 584 8.56 11.61 -42.76
N GLN A 585 7.64 11.03 -43.54
CA GLN A 585 7.83 9.74 -44.20
C GLN A 585 8.84 9.78 -45.35
N SER A 586 9.18 10.96 -45.89
CA SER A 586 10.22 11.08 -46.92
C SER A 586 11.64 10.94 -46.36
N HIS A 587 11.81 11.07 -45.04
CA HIS A 587 13.12 10.96 -44.40
C HIS A 587 13.36 9.55 -43.85
N ASN A 588 14.39 8.87 -44.38
CA ASN A 588 14.79 7.54 -43.94
C ASN A 588 15.08 7.47 -42.44
N VAL A 589 15.65 8.53 -41.86
CA VAL A 589 15.93 8.62 -40.42
C VAL A 589 14.65 8.47 -39.60
N TYR A 590 13.59 9.22 -39.93
CA TYR A 590 12.30 9.12 -39.26
C TYR A 590 11.71 7.71 -39.38
N ASN A 591 11.74 7.12 -40.57
CA ASN A 591 11.20 5.78 -40.76
C ASN A 591 11.96 4.71 -39.94
N ILE A 592 13.28 4.85 -39.75
CA ILE A 592 14.08 3.95 -38.92
C ILE A 592 13.74 4.13 -37.43
N PHE A 593 13.70 5.36 -36.94
CA PHE A 593 13.42 5.65 -35.53
C PHE A 593 11.99 5.25 -35.14
N TYR A 594 11.02 5.36 -36.05
CA TYR A 594 9.63 4.93 -35.85
C TYR A 594 9.50 3.46 -35.42
N PHE A 595 10.36 2.59 -35.97
CA PHE A 595 10.42 1.19 -35.55
C PHE A 595 11.23 1.02 -34.26
N ILE A 596 12.39 1.67 -34.12
CA ILE A 596 13.23 1.57 -32.92
C ILE A 596 12.47 1.99 -31.66
N LEU A 597 11.78 3.12 -31.70
CA LEU A 597 11.04 3.67 -30.56
C LEU A 597 9.90 2.75 -30.09
N ALA A 598 9.35 1.93 -30.98
CA ALA A 598 8.34 0.92 -30.61
C ALA A 598 8.93 -0.25 -29.81
N ILE A 599 10.23 -0.52 -29.96
CA ILE A 599 10.90 -1.63 -29.28
C ILE A 599 11.41 -1.22 -27.89
N ILE A 600 11.78 0.06 -27.71
CA ILE A 600 12.40 0.58 -26.48
C ILE A 600 11.64 0.20 -25.18
N PRO A 601 10.30 0.36 -25.08
CA PRO A 601 9.60 0.00 -23.85
C PRO A 601 9.70 -1.49 -23.51
N TYR A 602 9.68 -2.37 -24.52
CA TYR A 602 9.82 -3.82 -24.34
C TYR A 602 11.26 -4.20 -23.97
N TRP A 603 12.26 -3.49 -24.52
CA TRP A 603 13.66 -3.63 -24.13
C TRP A 603 13.89 -3.34 -22.64
N PHE A 604 13.30 -2.25 -22.12
CA PHE A 604 13.38 -1.95 -20.69
C PHE A 604 12.84 -3.08 -19.83
N ARG A 605 11.68 -3.65 -20.19
CA ARG A 605 11.12 -4.80 -19.46
C ARG A 605 11.97 -6.05 -19.58
N PHE A 606 12.49 -6.36 -20.76
CA PHE A 606 13.38 -7.50 -20.98
C PHE A 606 14.59 -7.44 -20.04
N PHE A 607 15.31 -6.32 -20.00
CA PHE A 607 16.47 -6.18 -19.11
C PHE A 607 16.11 -6.21 -17.62
N GLN A 608 14.95 -5.66 -17.24
CA GLN A 608 14.46 -5.80 -15.86
C GLN A 608 14.22 -7.27 -15.49
N CYS A 609 13.63 -8.06 -16.39
CA CYS A 609 13.39 -9.49 -16.17
C CYS A 609 14.70 -10.27 -16.08
N VAL A 610 15.67 -9.99 -16.95
CA VAL A 610 17.01 -10.58 -16.91
C VAL A 610 17.71 -10.26 -15.58
N ARG A 611 17.66 -9.01 -15.12
CA ARG A 611 18.24 -8.63 -13.82
C ARG A 611 17.60 -9.38 -12.67
N ARG A 612 16.26 -9.47 -12.63
CA ARG A 612 15.54 -10.21 -11.59
C ARG A 612 15.79 -11.71 -11.65
N LEU A 613 16.01 -12.29 -12.83
CA LEU A 613 16.39 -13.69 -12.97
C LEU A 613 17.72 -13.98 -12.26
N PHE A 614 18.72 -13.12 -12.43
CA PHE A 614 20.01 -13.26 -11.75
C PHE A 614 19.94 -12.98 -10.24
N GLU A 615 19.15 -11.98 -9.83
CA GLU A 615 19.03 -11.61 -8.40
C GLU A 615 18.15 -12.58 -7.59
N GLU A 616 16.97 -12.93 -8.11
CA GLU A 616 15.95 -13.70 -7.38
C GLU A 616 16.09 -15.22 -7.64
N LYS A 617 16.85 -15.62 -8.66
CA LYS A 617 17.01 -17.03 -9.12
C LYS A 617 15.68 -17.74 -9.41
N ASP A 618 14.63 -16.97 -9.71
CA ASP A 618 13.28 -17.47 -10.00
C ASP A 618 13.07 -17.66 -11.51
N GLN A 619 12.79 -18.90 -11.91
CA GLN A 619 12.54 -19.29 -13.30
C GLN A 619 11.33 -18.57 -13.91
N ALA A 620 10.35 -18.13 -13.11
CA ALA A 620 9.24 -17.34 -13.61
C ALA A 620 9.72 -16.03 -14.28
N GLN A 621 10.82 -15.44 -13.82
CA GLN A 621 11.38 -14.23 -14.43
C GLN A 621 12.00 -14.50 -15.80
N ALA A 622 12.52 -15.70 -16.05
CA ALA A 622 13.03 -16.09 -17.37
C ALA A 622 11.90 -16.16 -18.41
N TYR A 623 10.77 -16.79 -18.07
CA TYR A 623 9.59 -16.82 -18.94
C TYR A 623 9.03 -15.42 -19.20
N ASN A 624 9.06 -14.55 -18.19
CA ASN A 624 8.65 -13.16 -18.34
C ASN A 624 9.58 -12.41 -19.33
N GLY A 625 10.89 -12.61 -19.22
CA GLY A 625 11.87 -12.07 -20.16
C GLY A 625 11.62 -12.58 -21.59
N LEU A 626 11.40 -13.88 -21.75
CA LEU A 626 11.11 -14.50 -23.04
C LEU A 626 9.87 -13.87 -23.71
N ARG A 627 8.81 -13.58 -22.95
CA ARG A 627 7.62 -12.89 -23.46
C ARG A 627 7.95 -11.54 -24.11
N TYR A 628 8.76 -10.72 -23.45
CA TYR A 628 9.16 -9.42 -24.00
C TYR A 628 10.11 -9.58 -25.18
N PHE A 629 11.03 -10.53 -25.12
CA PHE A 629 11.93 -10.84 -26.24
C PHE A 629 11.17 -11.29 -27.50
N LEU A 630 10.17 -12.16 -27.36
CA LEU A 630 9.30 -12.58 -28.46
C LEU A 630 8.51 -11.39 -29.04
N THR A 631 8.07 -10.47 -28.19
CA THR A 631 7.40 -9.23 -28.64
C THR A 631 8.35 -8.36 -29.47
N ILE A 632 9.60 -8.19 -29.03
CA ILE A 632 10.64 -7.48 -29.79
C ILE A 632 10.87 -8.15 -31.15
N LEU A 633 11.01 -9.47 -31.17
CA LEU A 633 11.21 -10.24 -32.39
C LEU A 633 10.04 -10.08 -33.37
N ALA A 634 8.80 -10.12 -32.89
CA ALA A 634 7.61 -9.90 -33.72
C ALA A 634 7.61 -8.50 -34.38
N VAL A 635 8.02 -7.46 -33.65
CA VAL A 635 8.15 -6.09 -34.20
C VAL A 635 9.26 -6.02 -35.26
N VAL A 636 10.39 -6.68 -35.03
CA VAL A 636 11.50 -6.73 -36.00
C VAL A 636 11.10 -7.48 -37.28
N ILE A 637 10.47 -8.65 -37.15
CA ILE A 637 9.95 -9.43 -38.29
C ILE A 637 8.93 -8.59 -39.09
N LYS A 638 8.07 -7.84 -38.40
CA LYS A 638 7.13 -6.92 -39.07
C LYS A 638 7.84 -5.81 -39.84
N THR A 639 8.89 -5.24 -39.26
CA THR A 639 9.70 -4.22 -39.94
C THR A 639 10.32 -4.80 -41.21
N ALA A 640 10.87 -6.01 -41.16
CA ALA A 640 11.41 -6.71 -42.32
C ALA A 640 10.34 -7.00 -43.39
N TYR A 641 9.11 -7.37 -42.99
CA TYR A 641 7.99 -7.52 -43.91
C TYR A 641 7.64 -6.22 -44.65
N VAL A 642 7.56 -5.09 -43.94
CA VAL A 642 7.24 -3.79 -44.55
C VAL A 642 8.28 -3.40 -45.61
N LEU A 643 9.55 -3.73 -45.37
CA LEU A 643 10.65 -3.43 -46.29
C LEU A 643 10.73 -4.38 -47.48
N ARG A 644 10.52 -5.69 -47.28
CA ARG A 644 10.75 -6.73 -48.30
C ARG A 644 9.49 -7.21 -49.02
N LYS A 645 8.31 -7.05 -48.42
CA LYS A 645 6.99 -7.43 -48.96
C LYS A 645 6.95 -8.81 -49.63
N SER A 646 7.53 -9.84 -48.99
CA SER A 646 7.46 -11.22 -49.49
C SER A 646 6.45 -12.07 -48.70
N LEU A 647 5.92 -13.10 -49.35
CA LEU A 647 4.99 -14.07 -48.74
C LEU A 647 5.59 -14.74 -47.49
N THR A 648 6.89 -15.08 -47.52
CA THR A 648 7.60 -15.66 -46.37
C THR A 648 7.55 -14.74 -45.16
N TRP A 649 7.83 -13.44 -45.36
CA TRP A 649 7.76 -12.46 -44.29
C TRP A 649 6.33 -12.24 -43.78
N GLU A 650 5.33 -12.34 -44.66
CA GLU A 650 3.92 -12.25 -44.28
C GLU A 650 3.51 -13.37 -43.33
N VAL A 651 3.84 -14.61 -43.68
CA VAL A 651 3.58 -15.79 -42.84
C VAL A 651 4.30 -15.68 -41.50
N LEU A 652 5.57 -15.27 -41.51
CA LEU A 652 6.36 -15.06 -40.29
C LEU A 652 5.77 -13.98 -39.38
N VAL A 653 5.26 -12.88 -39.95
CA VAL A 653 4.56 -11.85 -39.18
C VAL A 653 3.34 -12.46 -38.52
N ILE A 654 2.45 -13.12 -39.25
CA ILE A 654 1.21 -13.68 -38.69
C ILE A 654 1.52 -14.68 -37.55
N LEU A 655 2.46 -15.60 -37.78
CA LEU A 655 2.82 -16.61 -36.79
C LEU A 655 3.45 -16.01 -35.53
N SER A 656 4.47 -15.15 -35.69
CA SER A 656 5.14 -14.52 -34.54
C SER A 656 4.20 -13.64 -33.71
N SER A 657 3.24 -13.02 -34.38
CA SER A 657 2.22 -12.15 -33.79
C SER A 657 1.16 -12.92 -33.01
N LEU A 658 0.73 -14.07 -33.55
CA LEU A 658 -0.18 -14.98 -32.86
C LEU A 658 0.48 -15.55 -31.60
N ILE A 659 1.71 -16.05 -31.69
CA ILE A 659 2.47 -16.58 -30.55
C ILE A 659 2.63 -15.51 -29.47
N THR A 660 3.07 -14.31 -29.85
CA THR A 660 3.27 -13.19 -28.94
C THR A 660 1.96 -12.79 -28.25
N THR A 661 0.86 -12.74 -29.00
CA THR A 661 -0.46 -12.38 -28.45
C THR A 661 -0.95 -13.43 -27.45
N LEU A 662 -0.88 -14.71 -27.79
CA LEU A 662 -1.30 -15.79 -26.90
C LEU A 662 -0.48 -15.83 -25.61
N PHE A 663 0.85 -15.68 -25.70
CA PHE A 663 1.71 -15.68 -24.52
C PHE A 663 1.44 -14.46 -23.63
N ASN A 664 1.29 -13.28 -24.23
CA ASN A 664 0.96 -12.06 -23.50
C ASN A 664 -0.41 -12.15 -22.79
N THR A 665 -1.45 -12.64 -23.47
CA THR A 665 -2.77 -12.83 -22.89
C THR A 665 -2.77 -13.87 -21.78
N TYR A 666 -2.03 -14.97 -21.96
CA TYR A 666 -1.82 -15.96 -20.89
C TYR A 666 -1.20 -15.30 -19.66
N TRP A 667 -0.16 -14.48 -19.85
CA TRP A 667 0.53 -13.83 -18.74
C TRP A 667 -0.39 -12.89 -17.97
N ASP A 668 -1.13 -12.03 -18.67
CA ASP A 668 -2.03 -11.05 -18.05
C ASP A 668 -3.12 -11.76 -17.20
N ILE A 669 -3.78 -12.78 -17.76
CA ILE A 669 -4.88 -13.47 -17.08
C ILE A 669 -4.40 -14.43 -15.99
N VAL A 670 -3.38 -15.25 -16.26
CA VAL A 670 -2.97 -16.34 -15.37
C VAL A 670 -1.96 -15.88 -14.34
N VAL A 671 -0.92 -15.16 -14.76
CA VAL A 671 0.20 -14.80 -13.89
C VAL A 671 -0.10 -13.50 -13.14
N ASP A 672 -0.41 -12.43 -13.87
CA ASP A 672 -0.60 -11.10 -13.30
C ASP A 672 -1.89 -11.01 -12.47
N TRP A 673 -3.01 -11.53 -12.99
CA TRP A 673 -4.30 -11.53 -12.27
C TRP A 673 -4.50 -12.78 -11.40
N GLY A 674 -3.74 -13.85 -11.62
CA GLY A 674 -3.86 -15.08 -10.83
C GLY A 674 -5.12 -15.90 -11.12
N LEU A 675 -5.78 -15.71 -12.27
CA LEU A 675 -7.03 -16.37 -12.64
C LEU A 675 -6.79 -17.70 -13.40
N LEU A 676 -7.85 -18.27 -13.97
CA LEU A 676 -7.89 -19.58 -14.65
C LEU A 676 -7.44 -20.78 -13.79
N ARG A 677 -7.59 -20.68 -12.46
CA ARG A 677 -7.34 -21.79 -11.54
C ARG A 677 -8.47 -22.82 -11.64
N ARG A 678 -8.20 -24.02 -12.15
CA ARG A 678 -9.21 -25.09 -12.33
C ARG A 678 -9.65 -25.75 -11.02
N LYS A 679 -8.78 -25.78 -10.01
CA LYS A 679 -8.98 -26.47 -8.73
C LYS A 679 -9.48 -25.57 -7.57
N SER A 680 -9.89 -24.33 -7.86
CA SER A 680 -10.37 -23.39 -6.84
C SER A 680 -11.87 -23.57 -6.56
N LYS A 681 -12.33 -23.07 -5.40
CA LYS A 681 -13.75 -23.04 -5.00
C LYS A 681 -14.62 -22.31 -6.03
N ASN A 682 -14.07 -21.28 -6.65
CA ASN A 682 -14.67 -20.56 -7.76
C ASN A 682 -14.02 -21.02 -9.06
N LYS A 683 -14.63 -21.96 -9.80
CA LYS A 683 -14.06 -22.51 -11.04
C LYS A 683 -13.51 -21.40 -11.95
N PHE A 684 -12.23 -21.51 -12.33
CA PHE A 684 -11.47 -20.54 -13.14
C PHE A 684 -11.15 -19.18 -12.50
N LEU A 685 -11.54 -18.94 -11.25
CA LEU A 685 -11.20 -17.73 -10.49
C LEU A 685 -10.36 -18.09 -9.25
N ARG A 686 -9.91 -17.08 -8.52
CA ARG A 686 -9.24 -17.28 -7.22
C ARG A 686 -10.25 -17.64 -6.13
N ASP A 687 -9.77 -18.29 -5.07
CA ASP A 687 -10.61 -18.61 -3.90
C ASP A 687 -11.06 -17.35 -3.16
N LYS A 688 -10.18 -16.36 -3.10
CA LYS A 688 -10.44 -15.04 -2.52
C LYS A 688 -10.58 -14.01 -3.64
N LEU A 689 -11.66 -13.26 -3.62
CA LEU A 689 -11.97 -12.19 -4.58
C LEU A 689 -12.38 -10.96 -3.78
N ILE A 690 -11.86 -9.78 -4.13
CA ILE A 690 -12.22 -8.53 -3.46
C ILE A 690 -13.55 -7.99 -4.03
N LEU A 691 -13.78 -8.16 -5.33
CA LEU A 691 -15.02 -7.77 -5.97
C LEU A 691 -16.11 -8.81 -5.69
N HIS A 692 -17.27 -8.33 -5.25
CA HIS A 692 -18.41 -9.19 -4.94
C HIS A 692 -18.99 -9.89 -6.19
N HIS A 693 -18.97 -9.20 -7.34
CA HIS A 693 -19.54 -9.71 -8.58
C HIS A 693 -18.49 -10.48 -9.41
N LYS A 694 -18.66 -11.81 -9.47
CA LYS A 694 -17.76 -12.71 -10.23
C LYS A 694 -17.76 -12.41 -11.74
N SER A 695 -18.87 -11.91 -12.28
CA SER A 695 -19.01 -11.55 -13.71
C SER A 695 -17.95 -10.56 -14.15
N VAL A 696 -17.56 -9.61 -13.29
CA VAL A 696 -16.56 -8.58 -13.61
C VAL A 696 -15.22 -9.19 -14.01
N TYR A 697 -14.80 -10.29 -13.35
CA TYR A 697 -13.55 -10.99 -13.70
C TYR A 697 -13.66 -11.69 -15.06
N PHE A 698 -14.78 -12.34 -15.36
CA PHE A 698 -14.99 -12.99 -16.65
C PHE A 698 -15.08 -11.98 -17.80
N THR A 699 -15.80 -10.87 -17.59
CA THR A 699 -15.86 -9.77 -18.55
C THR A 699 -14.47 -9.18 -18.77
N ALA A 700 -13.68 -8.97 -17.72
CA ALA A 700 -12.31 -8.48 -17.85
C ALA A 700 -11.41 -9.44 -18.64
N MET A 701 -11.53 -10.76 -18.44
CA MET A 701 -10.78 -11.75 -19.20
C MET A 701 -11.11 -11.70 -20.70
N VAL A 702 -12.41 -11.66 -21.03
CA VAL A 702 -12.85 -11.56 -22.44
C VAL A 702 -12.39 -10.23 -23.04
N LEU A 703 -12.56 -9.13 -22.31
CA LEU A 703 -12.18 -7.80 -22.77
C LEU A 703 -10.66 -7.67 -22.98
N ASP A 704 -9.83 -8.25 -22.11
CA ASP A 704 -8.38 -8.23 -22.30
C ASP A 704 -7.97 -8.96 -23.58
N VAL A 705 -8.55 -10.14 -23.85
CA VAL A 705 -8.31 -10.89 -25.09
C VAL A 705 -8.67 -10.03 -26.31
N LEU A 706 -9.88 -9.45 -26.34
CA LEU A 706 -10.34 -8.61 -27.46
C LEU A 706 -9.45 -7.38 -27.66
N LEU A 707 -9.10 -6.68 -26.57
CA LEU A 707 -8.24 -5.50 -26.63
C LEU A 707 -6.78 -5.86 -26.97
N ARG A 708 -6.31 -7.08 -26.70
CA ARG A 708 -4.98 -7.53 -27.13
C ARG A 708 -4.92 -7.75 -28.63
N PHE A 709 -5.97 -8.31 -29.23
CA PHE A 709 -6.09 -8.37 -30.69
C PHE A 709 -6.20 -6.97 -31.31
N ALA A 710 -6.87 -6.03 -30.62
CA ALA A 710 -6.92 -4.63 -31.02
C ALA A 710 -5.54 -3.94 -30.98
N TRP A 711 -4.73 -4.20 -29.94
CA TRP A 711 -3.33 -3.76 -29.87
C TRP A 711 -2.46 -4.36 -30.98
N LEU A 712 -2.71 -5.61 -31.35
CA LEU A 712 -2.00 -6.28 -32.44
C LEU A 712 -2.15 -5.50 -33.76
N GLN A 713 -3.35 -4.96 -34.01
CA GLN A 713 -3.61 -4.09 -35.15
C GLN A 713 -2.81 -2.78 -35.07
N LEU A 714 -2.58 -2.22 -33.88
CA LEU A 714 -1.80 -0.99 -33.68
C LEU A 714 -0.31 -1.18 -33.96
N VAL A 715 0.27 -2.26 -33.43
CA VAL A 715 1.72 -2.53 -33.56
C VAL A 715 2.09 -3.09 -34.92
N LEU A 716 1.20 -3.88 -35.53
CA LEU A 716 1.49 -4.56 -36.78
C LEU A 716 0.79 -3.98 -38.01
N ARG A 717 -0.16 -3.05 -37.85
CA ARG A 717 -0.92 -2.41 -38.94
C ARG A 717 -1.25 -3.40 -40.06
N PHE A 718 -2.08 -4.41 -39.78
CA PHE A 718 -2.53 -5.30 -40.85
C PHE A 718 -3.29 -4.48 -41.90
N ASN A 719 -3.06 -4.83 -43.16
CA ASN A 719 -3.49 -4.06 -44.32
C ASN A 719 -4.98 -4.30 -44.63
N VAL A 720 -5.84 -4.08 -43.63
CA VAL A 720 -7.30 -4.17 -43.77
C VAL A 720 -7.80 -2.81 -44.25
N HIS A 721 -8.38 -2.76 -45.45
CA HIS A 721 -8.75 -1.51 -46.13
C HIS A 721 -9.69 -0.61 -45.30
N SER A 722 -10.54 -1.19 -44.43
CA SER A 722 -11.47 -0.44 -43.56
C SER A 722 -10.86 0.13 -42.27
N LEU A 723 -9.63 -0.25 -41.90
CA LEU A 723 -8.97 0.15 -40.65
C LEU A 723 -7.77 1.09 -40.88
N ARG A 724 -7.78 1.86 -41.97
CA ARG A 724 -6.69 2.78 -42.34
C ARG A 724 -7.01 4.20 -41.87
N GLY A 725 -6.07 4.85 -41.17
CA GLY A 725 -6.14 6.28 -40.85
C GLY A 725 -5.59 6.67 -39.49
N SER A 726 -5.19 7.94 -39.35
CA SER A 726 -4.71 8.55 -38.10
C SER A 726 -5.73 8.42 -36.96
N THR A 727 -7.02 8.60 -37.28
CA THR A 727 -8.14 8.47 -36.34
C THR A 727 -8.28 7.04 -35.81
N VAL A 728 -8.18 6.03 -36.67
CA VAL A 728 -8.27 4.62 -36.29
C VAL A 728 -7.10 4.22 -35.39
N SER A 729 -5.87 4.62 -35.75
CA SER A 729 -4.67 4.42 -34.92
C SER A 729 -4.84 5.04 -33.54
N SER A 730 -5.44 6.23 -33.47
CA SER A 730 -5.70 6.94 -32.22
C SER A 730 -6.74 6.25 -31.34
N ILE A 731 -7.79 5.69 -31.93
CA ILE A 731 -8.79 4.90 -31.19
C ILE A 731 -8.14 3.65 -30.59
N PHE A 732 -7.36 2.91 -31.37
CA PHE A 732 -6.66 1.72 -30.87
C PHE A 732 -5.64 2.05 -29.78
N ALA A 733 -4.95 3.18 -29.88
CA ALA A 733 -4.06 3.68 -28.83
C ALA A 733 -4.84 3.95 -27.53
N CYS A 734 -5.98 4.65 -27.60
CA CYS A 734 -6.84 4.88 -26.45
C CYS A 734 -7.35 3.57 -25.83
N LEU A 735 -7.73 2.59 -26.65
CA LEU A 735 -8.15 1.27 -26.21
C LEU A 735 -7.04 0.51 -25.48
N GLU A 736 -5.80 0.58 -25.95
CA GLU A 736 -4.65 -0.01 -25.25
C GLU A 736 -4.39 0.66 -23.89
N VAL A 737 -4.53 1.99 -23.81
CA VAL A 737 -4.42 2.72 -22.54
C VAL A 737 -5.54 2.29 -21.56
N ILE A 738 -6.77 2.12 -22.05
CA ILE A 738 -7.90 1.61 -21.25
C ILE A 738 -7.64 0.19 -20.77
N ARG A 739 -7.16 -0.70 -21.65
CA ARG A 739 -6.79 -2.08 -21.31
C ARG A 739 -5.75 -2.11 -20.19
N ARG A 740 -4.71 -1.28 -20.28
CA ARG A 740 -3.70 -1.14 -19.23
C ARG A 740 -4.29 -0.62 -17.91
N GLY A 741 -5.23 0.32 -17.99
CA GLY A 741 -6.01 0.79 -16.86
C GLY A 741 -6.75 -0.33 -16.13
N MET A 742 -7.37 -1.25 -16.88
CA MET A 742 -8.00 -2.46 -16.33
C MET A 742 -6.98 -3.42 -15.73
N TRP A 743 -5.87 -3.67 -16.43
CA TRP A 743 -4.77 -4.52 -15.95
C TRP A 743 -4.20 -4.02 -14.62
N ASN A 744 -4.03 -2.70 -14.46
CA ASN A 744 -3.53 -2.08 -13.22
C ASN A 744 -4.39 -2.48 -12.01
N PHE A 745 -5.72 -2.46 -12.15
CA PHE A 745 -6.64 -2.81 -11.07
C PHE A 745 -6.42 -4.24 -10.58
N PHE A 746 -6.55 -5.21 -11.49
CA PHE A 746 -6.47 -6.63 -11.15
C PHE A 746 -5.05 -7.08 -10.76
N ARG A 747 -4.00 -6.47 -11.34
CA ARG A 747 -2.61 -6.74 -10.95
C ARG A 747 -2.36 -6.37 -9.50
N LEU A 748 -2.81 -5.19 -9.07
CA LEU A 748 -2.65 -4.73 -7.69
C LEU A 748 -3.56 -5.46 -6.72
N GLU A 749 -4.76 -5.82 -7.14
CA GLU A 749 -5.65 -6.69 -6.36
C GLU A 749 -4.97 -8.06 -6.10
N ASN A 750 -4.37 -8.67 -7.11
CA ASN A 750 -3.64 -9.94 -6.97
C ASN A 750 -2.45 -9.81 -6.02
N GLU A 751 -1.68 -8.74 -6.16
CA GLU A 751 -0.55 -8.47 -5.27
C GLU A 751 -1.01 -8.26 -3.82
N HIS A 752 -2.11 -7.54 -3.62
CA HIS A 752 -2.71 -7.36 -2.31
C HIS A 752 -3.15 -8.68 -1.69
N LEU A 753 -3.86 -9.54 -2.44
CA LEU A 753 -4.29 -10.85 -1.96
C LEU A 753 -3.11 -11.77 -1.62
N ASN A 754 -2.01 -11.68 -2.36
CA ASN A 754 -0.77 -12.38 -2.02
C ASN A 754 -0.17 -11.88 -0.69
N ASN A 755 -0.20 -10.57 -0.44
CA ASN A 755 0.23 -10.00 0.84
C ASN A 755 -0.70 -10.38 2.00
N VAL A 756 -2.02 -10.37 1.78
CA VAL A 756 -3.03 -10.85 2.76
C VAL A 756 -2.79 -12.32 3.09
N GLY A 757 -2.54 -13.17 2.07
CA GLY A 757 -2.24 -14.59 2.27
C GLY A 757 -0.97 -14.85 3.09
N LYS A 758 -0.04 -13.88 3.15
CA LYS A 758 1.19 -13.91 3.96
C LYS A 758 1.10 -13.04 5.23
N TYR A 759 -0.07 -12.47 5.54
CA TYR A 759 -0.29 -11.51 6.64
C TYR A 759 0.69 -10.32 6.66
N ARG A 760 1.17 -9.90 5.48
CA ARG A 760 2.23 -8.88 5.34
C ARG A 760 1.64 -7.47 5.23
N ALA A 761 1.46 -6.83 6.37
CA ALA A 761 0.95 -5.45 6.48
C ALA A 761 2.05 -4.37 6.50
N PHE A 762 3.32 -4.73 6.77
CA PHE A 762 4.41 -3.78 7.02
C PHE A 762 5.61 -4.00 6.12
N LYS A 763 6.36 -2.91 5.88
CA LYS A 763 7.54 -2.93 5.01
C LYS A 763 8.74 -3.31 5.84
N SER A 764 9.45 -4.36 5.44
CA SER A 764 10.75 -4.66 6.00
C SER A 764 11.73 -3.59 5.54
N VAL A 765 12.18 -2.75 6.47
CA VAL A 765 13.26 -1.79 6.23
C VAL A 765 14.57 -2.52 6.55
N PRO A 766 15.54 -2.57 5.63
CA PRO A 766 16.80 -3.25 5.89
C PRO A 766 17.53 -2.59 7.06
N LEU A 767 18.04 -3.42 7.96
CA LEU A 767 18.78 -2.96 9.13
C LEU A 767 20.11 -2.33 8.71
N PRO A 768 20.54 -1.25 9.37
CA PRO A 768 21.80 -0.58 9.03
C PRO A 768 23.05 -1.40 9.39
N PHE A 769 22.96 -2.26 10.42
CA PHE A 769 24.08 -3.05 10.90
C PHE A 769 23.82 -4.54 10.65
N ALA A 770 24.76 -5.23 10.01
CA ALA A 770 24.81 -6.68 9.95
C ALA A 770 25.84 -7.18 10.95
N TYR A 771 25.45 -8.17 11.74
CA TYR A 771 26.36 -8.89 12.63
C TYR A 771 26.95 -10.05 11.84
N HIS A 772 28.24 -10.28 11.97
CA HIS A 772 28.83 -11.55 11.51
C HIS A 772 28.23 -12.64 12.40
N GLU A 773 27.37 -13.50 11.83
CA GLU A 773 26.98 -14.73 12.53
C GLU A 773 28.23 -15.62 12.54
N GLU A 774 28.65 -16.06 13.73
CA GLU A 774 29.54 -17.20 13.90
C GLU A 774 28.79 -18.43 13.36
N ASP A 775 28.93 -18.71 12.07
CA ASP A 775 28.51 -19.97 11.42
C ASP A 775 29.43 -21.14 11.84
N ASP A 776 29.79 -21.22 13.13
CA ASP A 776 30.40 -22.40 13.70
C ASP A 776 29.27 -23.26 14.31
N HIS A 777 29.06 -24.42 13.68
CA HIS A 777 28.18 -25.54 14.04
C HIS A 777 27.01 -25.77 13.09
N LYS A 778 27.34 -26.34 11.90
CA LYS A 778 26.60 -27.42 11.26
C LYS A 778 27.42 -28.07 10.13
N GLU A 779 28.53 -28.69 10.50
CA GLU A 779 29.02 -29.88 9.81
C GLU A 779 29.01 -31.02 10.83
N GLU A 780 27.93 -31.82 10.80
CA GLU A 780 27.91 -33.28 11.03
C GLU A 780 26.57 -33.85 10.54
#